data_AF-A0AAD9VB04-F1
#
_entry.id   AF-A0AAD9VB04-F1
#
_cell.length_a   1.000
_cell.length_b   1.000
_cell.length_c   1.000
_cell.angle_alpha   90.00
_cell.angle_beta   90.00
_cell.angle_gamma   90.00
#
_symmetry.space_group_name_H-M   'P 1'
#
loop_
_entity.id
_entity.type
_entity.pdbx_description
1 polymer ?
#
loop_
_entity_poly.entity_id
_entity_poly.type
_entity_poly.pdbx_seq_one_letter_code
_entity_poly.pdbx_strand_id
1 'polypeptide(L)'
;MATSRILVLISLSVAACIVFKALTWQPGLVAFKASNKSTMASKVLILAHGRSGSSYLGQIFNNHPEVFYMYEPLITLQVTTMHDSKLYEQSAKRLLDDIFNCQFMQQTEFLAFMSHTPLNRFSSHVLTTPYCKSTRRTKDNRTFFQCEDLDPLITSLSCTLHKHVVVKVLTHRLVPFLEEGYLTTLLNSNGNLKIIHLLRDPRAVIASLDRVGWVFNRSVVKSTWTNFSLFSAYVQKFCTQMIQSLSFALSAEAKFQERYKILRYEDLIKTPMTVSQELFDFFGIRMTAEVKDYVTRSSRTNNRRNTHAYSTIRNNVSSLIDSWRKQLSIEAVRTVESNCRPVLDILRYTPVMAAVTLQRFHPEIAKFIDVVVKNGEFGICGDLPKVTDPKTSLSHPCAVGRTCDRFKLIKELVTHYKEYQRKQVEDMPRIHFEYTTLAEDSKYPDFEVHVIKGQQTSETVVNFMIKLPVDLSDVPPYIVKDCPGEDMACLLVSYASQNGDNVTPKLLLSPRVERAFGGSGNLRIPHWGGVYGCLLEYLPLIQELFEAKYDAEAFLKLSLLFQVQGFFCIVHIELNKNFPQEAPAFFLQSIYHEKNNQPYEQLETGYPYSPRWSGDEMAERARSFLTEAIPAFKESSLHNAKF
;
A
#
# COMPACT_ATOMS: atom_id res chain seq x y z
N MET A 1 -24.88 77.63 -45.69
CA MET A 1 -24.85 76.14 -45.69
C MET A 1 -23.65 75.53 -44.94
N ALA A 2 -22.54 76.26 -44.68
CA ALA A 2 -21.37 75.69 -43.99
C ALA A 2 -21.54 75.51 -42.47
N THR A 3 -22.28 76.40 -41.81
CA THR A 3 -22.52 76.37 -40.34
C THR A 3 -23.38 75.17 -39.90
N SER A 4 -24.32 74.72 -40.74
CA SER A 4 -25.18 73.57 -40.44
C SER A 4 -24.40 72.24 -40.48
N ARG A 5 -23.38 72.11 -41.34
CA ARG A 5 -22.54 70.89 -41.41
C ARG A 5 -21.61 70.74 -40.21
N ILE A 6 -21.13 71.85 -39.64
CA ILE A 6 -20.28 71.83 -38.45
C ILE A 6 -21.09 71.42 -37.22
N LEU A 7 -22.32 71.92 -37.07
CA LEU A 7 -23.21 71.49 -35.99
C LEU A 7 -23.57 70.00 -36.05
N VAL A 8 -23.76 69.45 -37.27
CA VAL A 8 -24.01 68.01 -37.45
C VAL A 8 -22.79 67.15 -37.11
N LEU A 9 -21.57 67.62 -37.43
CA LEU A 9 -20.34 66.91 -37.07
C LEU A 9 -20.03 66.98 -35.57
N ILE A 10 -20.38 68.09 -34.92
CA ILE A 10 -20.26 68.23 -33.46
C ILE A 10 -21.32 67.37 -32.76
N SER A 11 -22.56 67.33 -33.26
CA SER A 11 -23.60 66.48 -32.67
C SER A 11 -23.30 64.99 -32.84
N LEU A 12 -22.73 64.58 -33.98
CA LEU A 12 -22.28 63.20 -34.22
C LEU A 12 -21.11 62.80 -33.32
N SER A 13 -20.14 63.70 -33.10
CA SER A 13 -18.99 63.42 -32.23
C SER A 13 -19.37 63.41 -30.74
N VAL A 14 -20.29 64.29 -30.31
CA VAL A 14 -20.87 64.26 -28.97
C VAL A 14 -21.73 63.01 -28.76
N ALA A 15 -22.56 62.62 -29.73
CA ALA A 15 -23.33 61.38 -29.68
C ALA A 15 -22.41 60.15 -29.62
N ALA A 16 -21.34 60.13 -30.42
CA ALA A 16 -20.33 59.06 -30.38
C ALA A 16 -19.63 59.00 -29.02
N CYS A 17 -19.26 60.14 -28.41
CA CYS A 17 -18.68 60.17 -27.06
C CYS A 17 -19.66 59.75 -25.96
N ILE A 18 -20.95 60.08 -26.08
CA ILE A 18 -21.99 59.65 -25.14
C ILE A 18 -22.23 58.15 -25.27
N VAL A 19 -22.27 57.61 -26.49
CA VAL A 19 -22.38 56.16 -26.75
C VAL A 19 -21.14 55.42 -26.25
N PHE A 20 -19.93 55.97 -26.47
CA PHE A 20 -18.69 55.38 -25.96
C PHE A 20 -18.64 55.41 -24.43
N LYS A 21 -19.05 56.53 -23.80
CA LYS A 21 -19.16 56.62 -22.33
C LYS A 21 -20.21 55.64 -21.79
N ALA A 22 -21.37 55.52 -22.43
CA ALA A 22 -22.44 54.59 -22.05
C ALA A 22 -22.01 53.12 -22.20
N LEU A 23 -21.25 52.77 -23.24
CA LEU A 23 -20.67 51.44 -23.44
C LEU A 23 -19.56 51.13 -22.42
N THR A 24 -18.80 52.14 -21.97
CA THR A 24 -17.78 51.98 -20.90
C THR A 24 -18.35 52.02 -19.47
N TRP A 25 -19.62 52.41 -19.30
CA TRP A 25 -20.29 52.50 -18.00
C TRP A 25 -21.18 51.29 -17.67
N GLN A 26 -21.32 50.32 -18.57
CA GLN A 26 -21.84 49.01 -18.19
C GLN A 26 -20.71 48.15 -17.61
N PRO A 27 -20.71 47.84 -16.29
CA PRO A 27 -19.80 46.85 -15.74
C PRO A 27 -20.24 45.48 -16.24
N GLY A 28 -19.77 45.07 -17.43
CA GLY A 28 -20.13 43.79 -18.04
C GLY A 28 -19.68 43.59 -19.50
N LEU A 29 -19.42 44.65 -20.27
CA LEU A 29 -18.90 44.51 -21.63
C LEU A 29 -17.37 44.41 -21.62
N VAL A 30 -16.86 43.20 -21.39
CA VAL A 30 -15.47 42.88 -21.68
C VAL A 30 -15.31 42.92 -23.20
N ALA A 31 -14.69 43.97 -23.72
CA ALA A 31 -14.27 44.03 -25.12
C ALA A 31 -13.14 43.00 -25.34
N PHE A 32 -13.51 41.77 -25.71
CA PHE A 32 -12.54 40.77 -26.12
C PHE A 32 -12.04 41.12 -27.52
N LYS A 33 -10.76 41.50 -27.59
CA LYS A 33 -10.06 41.77 -28.83
C LYS A 33 -9.96 40.45 -29.61
N ALA A 34 -10.70 40.33 -30.70
CA ALA A 34 -10.56 39.17 -31.61
C ALA A 34 -9.11 39.10 -32.11
N SER A 35 -8.42 38.03 -31.75
CA SER A 35 -7.03 37.78 -32.13
C SER A 35 -7.00 37.24 -33.57
N ASN A 36 -6.61 38.08 -34.53
CA ASN A 36 -6.23 37.63 -35.86
C ASN A 36 -4.85 36.96 -35.76
N LYS A 37 -4.76 35.60 -35.81
CA LYS A 37 -3.56 34.85 -36.29
C LYS A 37 -3.71 33.31 -36.36
N SER A 38 -3.01 32.79 -37.38
CA SER A 38 -3.00 31.49 -38.08
C SER A 38 -2.73 30.17 -37.35
N THR A 39 -3.01 30.03 -36.05
CA THR A 39 -2.90 28.71 -35.37
C THR A 39 -4.28 28.07 -35.18
N MET A 40 -4.41 26.77 -35.45
CA MET A 40 -5.68 26.03 -35.29
C MET A 40 -6.16 26.02 -33.83
N ALA A 41 -7.48 26.04 -33.62
CA ALA A 41 -8.09 25.86 -32.31
C ALA A 41 -7.79 24.46 -31.76
N SER A 42 -7.42 24.37 -30.48
CA SER A 42 -7.02 23.12 -29.82
C SER A 42 -8.02 22.73 -28.75
N LYS A 43 -8.39 21.44 -28.71
CA LYS A 43 -9.20 20.85 -27.66
C LYS A 43 -8.29 19.95 -26.81
N VAL A 44 -8.33 20.11 -25.49
CA VAL A 44 -7.44 19.38 -24.57
C VAL A 44 -8.26 18.67 -23.51
N LEU A 45 -8.05 17.37 -23.35
CA LEU A 45 -8.56 16.59 -22.22
C LEU A 45 -7.42 16.22 -21.28
N ILE A 46 -7.49 16.69 -20.04
CA ILE A 46 -6.57 16.30 -18.96
C ILE A 46 -7.21 15.14 -18.20
N LEU A 47 -6.63 13.95 -18.32
CA LEU A 47 -7.01 12.76 -17.57
C LEU A 47 -6.04 12.54 -16.42
N ALA A 48 -6.53 12.31 -15.21
CA ALA A 48 -5.66 11.97 -14.09
C ALA A 48 -6.40 11.30 -12.93
N HIS A 49 -5.67 10.61 -12.06
CA HIS A 49 -6.23 10.20 -10.76
C HIS A 49 -6.49 11.40 -9.84
N GLY A 50 -7.40 11.24 -8.87
CA GLY A 50 -7.60 12.22 -7.81
C GLY A 50 -6.29 12.45 -7.04
N ARG A 51 -6.00 13.70 -6.67
CA ARG A 51 -4.79 14.09 -5.90
C ARG A 51 -3.42 13.87 -6.59
N SER A 52 -3.41 13.49 -7.86
CA SER A 52 -2.22 13.38 -8.73
C SER A 52 -1.54 14.71 -9.06
N GLY A 53 -2.14 15.86 -8.70
CA GLY A 53 -1.64 17.18 -9.10
C GLY A 53 -2.26 17.73 -10.38
N SER A 54 -3.27 17.08 -10.93
CA SER A 54 -4.00 17.54 -12.12
C SER A 54 -4.64 18.92 -11.99
N SER A 55 -4.97 19.36 -10.77
CA SER A 55 -5.42 20.75 -10.55
C SER A 55 -4.33 21.76 -10.83
N TYR A 56 -3.06 21.46 -10.52
CA TYR A 56 -1.93 22.33 -10.86
C TYR A 56 -1.75 22.39 -12.37
N LEU A 57 -1.71 21.24 -13.04
CA LEU A 57 -1.63 21.17 -14.51
C LEU A 57 -2.78 21.94 -15.19
N GLY A 58 -4.01 21.76 -14.73
CA GLY A 58 -5.17 22.49 -15.25
C GLY A 58 -5.07 24.01 -15.03
N GLN A 59 -4.52 24.45 -13.89
CA GLN A 59 -4.30 25.88 -13.65
C GLN A 59 -3.25 26.50 -14.57
N ILE A 60 -2.25 25.74 -15.03
CA ILE A 60 -1.29 26.24 -16.04
C ILE A 60 -2.06 26.64 -17.32
N PHE A 61 -3.00 25.83 -17.77
CA PHE A 61 -3.87 26.16 -18.92
C PHE A 61 -4.88 27.27 -18.59
N ASN A 62 -5.52 27.24 -17.42
CA ASN A 62 -6.53 28.22 -16.98
C ASN A 62 -5.99 29.66 -16.86
N ASN A 63 -4.66 29.85 -16.78
CA ASN A 63 -4.03 31.17 -16.79
C ASN A 63 -3.73 31.70 -18.20
N HIS A 64 -4.08 30.96 -19.25
CA HIS A 64 -3.96 31.43 -20.63
C HIS A 64 -5.21 32.22 -21.03
N PRO A 65 -5.08 33.44 -21.61
CA PRO A 65 -6.23 34.33 -21.87
C PRO A 65 -7.20 33.80 -22.93
N GLU A 66 -6.74 32.94 -23.85
CA GLU A 66 -7.59 32.36 -24.91
C GLU A 66 -8.05 30.91 -24.60
N VAL A 67 -7.96 30.45 -23.34
CA VAL A 67 -8.39 29.11 -22.92
C VAL A 67 -9.71 29.15 -22.16
N PHE A 68 -10.71 28.41 -22.65
CA PHE A 68 -11.90 28.02 -21.88
C PHE A 68 -11.60 26.75 -21.09
N TYR A 69 -11.26 26.91 -19.81
CA TYR A 69 -10.93 25.81 -18.93
C TYR A 69 -12.14 25.38 -18.08
N MET A 70 -12.46 24.08 -18.08
CA MET A 70 -13.54 23.51 -17.27
C MET A 70 -13.02 22.44 -16.30
N TYR A 71 -13.18 22.72 -15.01
CA TYR A 71 -12.75 21.84 -13.92
C TYR A 71 -13.79 20.75 -13.61
N GLU A 72 -13.43 19.49 -13.87
CA GLU A 72 -14.15 18.29 -13.41
C GLU A 72 -15.66 18.27 -13.71
N PRO A 73 -16.12 18.51 -14.96
CA PRO A 73 -17.54 18.63 -15.26
C PRO A 73 -18.36 17.35 -14.99
N LEU A 74 -17.73 16.18 -15.09
CA LEU A 74 -18.41 14.90 -14.85
C LEU A 74 -18.74 14.62 -13.38
N ILE A 75 -18.33 15.48 -12.45
CA ILE A 75 -18.82 15.40 -11.06
C ILE A 75 -20.34 15.52 -11.02
N THR A 76 -20.95 16.32 -11.90
CA THR A 76 -22.40 16.52 -11.91
C THR A 76 -23.12 15.20 -12.10
N LEU A 77 -22.71 14.39 -13.08
CA LEU A 77 -23.32 13.08 -13.34
C LEU A 77 -23.08 12.08 -12.21
N GLN A 78 -21.92 12.14 -11.55
CA GLN A 78 -21.64 11.32 -10.36
C GLN A 78 -22.51 11.73 -9.16
N VAL A 79 -22.73 13.04 -9.06
CA VAL A 79 -23.67 13.83 -8.23
C VAL A 79 -25.13 13.40 -8.27
N THR A 80 -25.70 13.66 -9.44
CA THR A 80 -27.12 13.94 -9.62
C THR A 80 -27.94 12.69 -9.87
N THR A 81 -27.33 11.61 -10.34
CA THR A 81 -27.86 10.24 -10.48
C THR A 81 -27.21 9.64 -11.72
N MET A 82 -26.71 8.40 -11.63
CA MET A 82 -27.09 7.27 -12.49
C MET A 82 -26.49 5.96 -11.94
N HIS A 83 -27.34 5.07 -11.43
CA HIS A 83 -26.95 3.70 -11.06
C HIS A 83 -26.85 2.78 -12.30
N ASP A 84 -27.28 3.26 -13.47
CA ASP A 84 -27.12 2.61 -14.76
C ASP A 84 -25.80 3.04 -15.41
N SER A 85 -24.84 2.12 -15.45
CA SER A 85 -23.52 2.33 -16.05
C SER A 85 -23.56 2.75 -17.52
N LYS A 86 -24.52 2.26 -18.30
CA LYS A 86 -24.61 2.51 -19.75
C LYS A 86 -25.16 3.91 -20.02
N LEU A 87 -26.19 4.31 -19.27
CA LEU A 87 -26.75 5.65 -19.39
C LEU A 87 -25.73 6.69 -18.90
N TYR A 88 -24.98 6.41 -17.82
CA TYR A 88 -23.86 7.25 -17.37
C TYR A 88 -22.81 7.47 -18.47
N GLU A 89 -22.37 6.40 -19.14
CA GLU A 89 -21.40 6.49 -20.24
C GLU A 89 -21.90 7.40 -21.37
N GLN A 90 -23.16 7.22 -21.79
CA GLN A 90 -23.77 8.01 -22.86
C GLN A 90 -23.89 9.49 -22.48
N SER A 91 -24.35 9.79 -21.27
CA SER A 91 -24.45 11.16 -20.77
C SER A 91 -23.09 11.82 -20.58
N ALA A 92 -22.08 11.08 -20.10
CA ALA A 92 -20.72 11.58 -19.97
C ALA A 92 -20.11 11.94 -21.32
N LYS A 93 -20.30 11.06 -22.32
CA LYS A 93 -19.87 11.33 -23.70
C LYS A 93 -20.55 12.56 -24.27
N ARG A 94 -21.88 12.63 -24.19
CA ARG A 94 -22.66 13.77 -24.68
C ARG A 94 -22.23 15.08 -24.04
N LEU A 95 -22.08 15.09 -22.71
CA LEU A 95 -21.65 16.29 -21.99
C LEU A 95 -20.25 16.74 -22.41
N LEU A 96 -19.29 15.81 -22.59
CA LEU A 96 -17.96 16.16 -23.08
C LEU A 96 -17.99 16.68 -24.52
N ASP A 97 -18.74 16.05 -25.42
CA ASP A 97 -18.91 16.53 -26.80
C ASP A 97 -19.53 17.93 -26.81
N ASP A 98 -20.56 18.18 -25.99
CA ASP A 98 -21.21 19.48 -25.88
C ASP A 98 -20.24 20.55 -25.34
N ILE A 99 -19.44 20.24 -24.31
CA ILE A 99 -18.42 21.15 -23.78
C ILE A 99 -17.36 21.48 -24.84
N PHE A 100 -16.81 20.46 -25.51
CA PHE A 100 -15.79 20.66 -26.53
C PHE A 100 -16.29 21.42 -27.76
N ASN A 101 -17.60 21.41 -28.01
CA ASN A 101 -18.22 22.13 -29.11
C ASN A 101 -18.98 23.40 -28.68
N CYS A 102 -18.81 23.83 -27.42
CA CYS A 102 -19.46 25.01 -26.84
C CYS A 102 -21.00 25.01 -26.91
N GLN A 103 -21.63 23.84 -26.80
CA GLN A 103 -23.08 23.63 -26.91
C GLN A 103 -23.75 23.53 -25.53
N PHE A 104 -23.90 24.66 -24.83
CA PHE A 104 -24.46 24.64 -23.47
C PHE A 104 -25.97 24.90 -23.40
N MET A 105 -26.62 25.25 -24.51
CA MET A 105 -28.05 25.61 -24.54
C MET A 105 -28.98 24.52 -23.95
N GLN A 106 -28.60 23.25 -24.08
CA GLN A 106 -29.35 22.10 -23.55
C GLN A 106 -28.79 21.57 -22.22
N GLN A 107 -27.77 22.21 -21.66
CA GLN A 107 -27.03 21.75 -20.48
C GLN A 107 -27.43 22.54 -19.21
N THR A 108 -28.71 22.85 -19.06
CA THR A 108 -29.24 23.70 -17.96
C THR A 108 -29.00 23.10 -16.58
N GLU A 109 -29.31 21.82 -16.38
CA GLU A 109 -29.09 21.11 -15.12
C GLU A 109 -27.60 21.05 -14.75
N PHE A 110 -26.76 20.79 -15.76
CA PHE A 110 -25.31 20.80 -15.61
C PHE A 110 -24.80 22.17 -15.13
N LEU A 111 -25.25 23.24 -15.78
CA LEU A 111 -24.85 24.60 -15.43
C LEU A 111 -25.39 25.04 -14.07
N ALA A 112 -26.62 24.67 -13.71
CA ALA A 112 -27.18 24.92 -12.38
C ALA A 112 -26.33 24.24 -11.29
N PHE A 113 -25.97 22.96 -11.48
CA PHE A 113 -25.09 22.24 -10.56
C PHE A 113 -23.72 22.92 -10.42
N MET A 114 -23.12 23.32 -11.54
CA MET A 114 -21.82 23.98 -11.55
C MET A 114 -21.86 25.39 -10.92
N SER A 115 -23.00 26.09 -11.01
CA SER A 115 -23.23 27.39 -10.38
C SER A 115 -23.12 27.34 -8.86
N HIS A 116 -23.58 26.23 -8.27
CA HIS A 116 -23.64 26.01 -6.83
C HIS A 116 -22.57 25.04 -6.29
N THR A 117 -21.57 24.69 -7.10
CA THR A 117 -20.44 23.86 -6.68
C THR A 117 -19.16 24.71 -6.60
N PRO A 118 -18.82 25.30 -5.44
CA PRO A 118 -17.78 26.33 -5.34
C PRO A 118 -16.42 25.87 -5.86
N LEU A 119 -16.01 24.64 -5.55
CA LEU A 119 -14.70 24.13 -5.99
C LEU A 119 -14.59 24.10 -7.52
N ASN A 120 -15.63 23.61 -8.21
CA ASN A 120 -15.64 23.50 -9.66
C ASN A 120 -15.73 24.87 -10.34
N ARG A 121 -16.60 25.73 -9.81
CA ARG A 121 -16.79 27.09 -10.31
C ARG A 121 -15.53 27.93 -10.16
N PHE A 122 -15.02 28.09 -8.94
CA PHE A 122 -13.88 28.97 -8.66
C PHE A 122 -12.54 28.42 -9.16
N SER A 123 -12.47 27.15 -9.55
CA SER A 123 -11.29 26.59 -10.24
C SER A 123 -11.26 26.91 -11.74
N SER A 124 -12.33 27.47 -12.31
CA SER A 124 -12.49 27.74 -13.73
C SER A 124 -12.70 29.25 -13.92
N HIS A 125 -11.69 29.98 -14.42
CA HIS A 125 -11.78 31.45 -14.49
C HIS A 125 -12.99 31.91 -15.32
N VAL A 126 -13.28 31.20 -16.41
CA VAL A 126 -14.42 31.45 -17.32
C VAL A 126 -15.79 31.26 -16.67
N LEU A 127 -15.89 30.53 -15.54
CA LEU A 127 -17.13 30.37 -14.77
C LEU A 127 -17.25 31.39 -13.62
N THR A 128 -16.20 32.19 -13.42
CA THR A 128 -16.16 33.28 -12.45
C THR A 128 -16.24 34.64 -13.12
N THR A 129 -15.57 34.84 -14.25
CA THR A 129 -15.67 36.06 -15.05
C THR A 129 -16.34 35.69 -16.37
N PRO A 130 -17.48 36.30 -16.74
CA PRO A 130 -18.05 37.55 -16.20
C PRO A 130 -19.06 37.42 -15.04
N TYR A 131 -19.41 36.21 -14.61
CA TYR A 131 -20.56 35.98 -13.71
C TYR A 131 -20.44 36.50 -12.27
N CYS A 132 -19.23 36.70 -11.77
CA CYS A 132 -18.95 37.06 -10.39
C CYS A 132 -18.42 38.49 -10.29
N LYS A 133 -19.01 39.27 -9.40
CA LYS A 133 -18.53 40.59 -8.98
C LYS A 133 -17.78 40.47 -7.67
N SER A 134 -16.58 41.03 -7.62
CA SER A 134 -15.74 41.06 -6.41
C SER A 134 -15.99 42.36 -5.64
N THR A 135 -16.50 42.24 -4.42
CA THR A 135 -16.76 43.38 -3.53
C THR A 135 -15.84 43.27 -2.30
N ARG A 136 -15.12 44.36 -2.00
CA ARG A 136 -14.24 44.43 -0.83
C ARG A 136 -14.99 45.02 0.35
N ARG A 137 -15.12 44.26 1.43
CA ARG A 137 -15.78 44.74 2.66
C ARG A 137 -14.83 45.68 3.40
N THR A 138 -15.24 46.93 3.57
CA THR A 138 -14.40 48.01 4.14
C THR A 138 -14.03 47.78 5.61
N LYS A 139 -14.87 47.08 6.38
CA LYS A 139 -14.66 46.84 7.83
C LYS A 139 -13.53 45.87 8.16
N ASP A 140 -13.30 44.82 7.35
CA ASP A 140 -12.35 43.74 7.67
C ASP A 140 -11.42 43.38 6.52
N ASN A 141 -11.46 44.18 5.44
CA ASN A 141 -10.63 44.01 4.26
C ASN A 141 -10.80 42.65 3.55
N ARG A 142 -11.91 41.92 3.83
CA ARG A 142 -12.20 40.65 3.17
C ARG A 142 -12.90 40.88 1.84
N THR A 143 -12.48 40.11 0.83
CA THR A 143 -13.10 40.11 -0.50
C THR A 143 -14.21 39.06 -0.54
N PHE A 144 -15.41 39.47 -0.96
CA PHE A 144 -16.53 38.57 -1.19
C PHE A 144 -16.86 38.55 -2.69
N PHE A 145 -17.18 37.37 -3.20
CA PHE A 145 -17.64 37.19 -4.58
C PHE A 145 -19.16 37.01 -4.56
N GLN A 146 -19.87 37.92 -5.22
CA GLN A 146 -21.28 37.74 -5.52
C GLN A 146 -21.40 37.24 -6.95
N CYS A 147 -21.96 36.06 -7.13
CA CYS A 147 -21.97 35.36 -8.40
C CYS A 147 -23.40 35.06 -8.84
N GLU A 148 -23.74 35.37 -10.09
CA GLU A 148 -24.99 34.97 -10.73
C GLU A 148 -24.91 33.51 -11.19
N ASP A 149 -26.03 32.86 -11.50
CA ASP A 149 -25.99 31.50 -12.03
C ASP A 149 -25.45 31.48 -13.46
N LEU A 150 -24.87 30.35 -13.85
CA LEU A 150 -24.28 30.14 -15.17
C LEU A 150 -25.39 30.05 -16.21
N ASP A 151 -25.56 31.12 -16.97
CA ASP A 151 -26.51 31.17 -18.07
C ASP A 151 -26.02 30.35 -19.30
N PRO A 152 -26.87 29.50 -19.92
CA PRO A 152 -26.51 28.68 -21.07
C PRO A 152 -26.01 29.47 -22.30
N LEU A 153 -26.64 30.60 -22.61
CA LEU A 153 -26.27 31.43 -23.75
C LEU A 153 -24.94 32.12 -23.50
N ILE A 154 -24.77 32.75 -22.33
CA ILE A 154 -23.52 33.40 -21.95
C ILE A 154 -22.37 32.39 -21.88
N THR A 155 -22.62 31.18 -21.38
CA THR A 155 -21.58 30.13 -21.29
C THR A 155 -21.16 29.66 -22.68
N SER A 156 -22.13 29.45 -23.58
CA SER A 156 -21.86 29.08 -24.98
C SER A 156 -21.05 30.16 -25.70
N LEU A 157 -21.47 31.43 -25.58
CA LEU A 157 -20.75 32.57 -26.17
C LEU A 157 -19.34 32.71 -25.59
N SER A 158 -19.19 32.63 -24.26
CA SER A 158 -17.89 32.66 -23.60
C SER A 158 -16.97 31.56 -24.13
N CYS A 159 -17.45 30.32 -24.24
CA CYS A 159 -16.69 29.21 -24.80
C CYS A 159 -16.27 29.46 -26.26
N THR A 160 -17.19 29.90 -27.13
CA THR A 160 -16.90 30.19 -28.54
C THR A 160 -15.91 31.34 -28.74
N LEU A 161 -15.87 32.31 -27.82
CA LEU A 161 -14.94 33.43 -27.86
C LEU A 161 -13.50 33.04 -27.48
N HIS A 162 -13.32 31.96 -26.71
CA HIS A 162 -11.99 31.44 -26.40
C HIS A 162 -11.52 30.51 -27.52
N LYS A 163 -10.24 30.60 -27.87
CA LYS A 163 -9.66 29.85 -28.97
C LYS A 163 -9.46 28.37 -28.67
N HIS A 164 -9.19 28.04 -27.41
CA HIS A 164 -8.86 26.69 -26.97
C HIS A 164 -9.82 26.23 -25.88
N VAL A 165 -10.22 24.96 -25.91
CA VAL A 165 -11.09 24.37 -24.87
C VAL A 165 -10.30 23.31 -24.11
N VAL A 166 -10.22 23.44 -22.79
CA VAL A 166 -9.46 22.53 -21.93
C VAL A 166 -10.37 21.98 -20.85
N VAL A 167 -10.50 20.66 -20.79
CA VAL A 167 -11.36 19.98 -19.81
C VAL A 167 -10.50 19.07 -18.95
N LYS A 168 -10.67 19.13 -17.63
CA LYS A 168 -10.03 18.22 -16.68
C LYS A 168 -11.04 17.21 -16.17
N VAL A 169 -10.70 15.92 -16.24
CA VAL A 169 -11.54 14.83 -15.75
C VAL A 169 -10.72 13.82 -14.94
N LEU A 170 -11.25 13.38 -13.80
CA LEU A 170 -10.67 12.27 -13.06
C LEU A 170 -10.89 10.93 -13.78
N THR A 171 -9.82 10.14 -13.88
CA THR A 171 -9.80 8.84 -14.58
C THR A 171 -10.95 7.93 -14.16
N HIS A 172 -11.21 7.76 -12.86
CA HIS A 172 -12.29 6.88 -12.38
C HIS A 172 -13.71 7.27 -12.83
N ARG A 173 -13.92 8.47 -13.38
CA ARG A 173 -15.20 8.92 -13.96
C ARG A 173 -15.36 8.54 -15.44
N LEU A 174 -14.30 8.00 -16.04
CA LEU A 174 -14.28 7.56 -17.43
C LEU A 174 -13.80 6.10 -17.56
N VAL A 175 -12.80 5.70 -16.76
CA VAL A 175 -12.14 4.39 -16.79
C VAL A 175 -13.07 3.19 -16.61
N PRO A 176 -14.18 3.24 -15.85
CA PRO A 176 -15.10 2.11 -15.78
C PRO A 176 -15.65 1.63 -17.14
N PHE A 177 -15.51 2.43 -18.20
CA PHE A 177 -15.95 2.14 -19.57
C PHE A 177 -15.01 2.76 -20.65
N LEU A 178 -13.80 3.18 -20.28
CA LEU A 178 -12.81 3.65 -21.28
C LEU A 178 -12.22 2.46 -22.00
N GLU A 179 -12.87 2.09 -23.09
CA GLU A 179 -12.30 1.21 -24.10
C GLU A 179 -11.67 2.04 -25.23
N GLU A 180 -10.80 1.41 -26.01
CA GLU A 180 -10.19 2.06 -27.18
C GLU A 180 -11.24 2.58 -28.17
N GLY A 181 -12.39 1.90 -28.28
CA GLY A 181 -13.51 2.33 -29.13
C GLY A 181 -14.14 3.65 -28.69
N TYR A 182 -14.30 3.85 -27.38
CA TYR A 182 -14.79 5.11 -26.82
C TYR A 182 -13.82 6.26 -27.13
N LEU A 183 -12.51 6.04 -26.89
CA LEU A 183 -11.49 7.05 -27.16
C LEU A 183 -11.42 7.41 -28.64
N THR A 184 -11.50 6.41 -29.51
CA THR A 184 -11.55 6.59 -30.97
C THR A 184 -12.75 7.46 -31.35
N THR A 185 -13.92 7.18 -30.78
CA THR A 185 -15.13 7.96 -31.07
C THR A 185 -15.00 9.39 -30.58
N LEU A 186 -14.52 9.60 -29.35
CA LEU A 186 -14.34 10.95 -28.78
C LEU A 186 -13.33 11.78 -29.60
N LEU A 187 -12.21 11.17 -29.98
CA LEU A 187 -11.18 11.80 -30.81
C LEU A 187 -11.66 12.07 -32.26
N ASN A 188 -12.56 11.26 -32.81
CA ASN A 188 -13.10 11.44 -34.15
C ASN A 188 -14.23 12.49 -34.17
N SER A 189 -15.10 12.50 -33.15
CA SER A 189 -16.12 13.54 -32.97
C SER A 189 -15.51 14.92 -32.73
N ASN A 190 -14.27 14.97 -32.23
CA ASN A 190 -13.56 16.20 -31.91
C ASN A 190 -12.19 16.24 -32.62
N GLY A 191 -12.17 16.61 -33.91
CA GLY A 191 -10.99 16.47 -34.78
C GLY A 191 -9.65 16.98 -34.21
N ASN A 192 -9.64 18.13 -33.52
CA ASN A 192 -8.44 18.72 -32.90
C ASN A 192 -8.26 18.39 -31.41
N LEU A 193 -8.92 17.33 -30.91
CA LEU A 193 -8.78 16.87 -29.53
C LEU A 193 -7.46 16.14 -29.35
N LYS A 194 -6.72 16.58 -28.34
CA LYS A 194 -5.54 15.91 -27.80
C LYS A 194 -5.73 15.66 -26.31
N ILE A 195 -5.12 14.60 -25.81
CA ILE A 195 -5.32 14.09 -24.46
C ILE A 195 -3.97 14.01 -23.75
N ILE A 196 -3.93 14.50 -22.51
CA ILE A 196 -2.79 14.32 -21.61
C ILE A 196 -3.22 13.47 -20.42
N HIS A 197 -2.53 12.34 -20.21
CA HIS A 197 -2.75 11.47 -19.07
C HIS A 197 -1.68 11.72 -18.01
N LEU A 198 -2.05 12.39 -16.92
CA LEU A 198 -1.18 12.68 -15.80
C LEU A 198 -1.13 11.51 -14.81
N LEU A 199 0.07 10.98 -14.62
CA LEU A 199 0.39 9.94 -13.64
C LEU A 199 1.32 10.51 -12.55
N ARG A 200 1.30 9.90 -11.36
CA ARG A 200 2.09 10.34 -10.21
C ARG A 200 2.51 9.13 -9.37
N ASP A 201 3.56 9.26 -8.56
CA ASP A 201 3.91 8.25 -7.56
C ASP A 201 2.69 7.86 -6.69
N PRO A 202 2.26 6.58 -6.69
CA PRO A 202 1.10 6.12 -5.93
C PRO A 202 1.25 6.37 -4.42
N ARG A 203 2.47 6.34 -3.88
CA ARG A 203 2.75 6.63 -2.47
C ARG A 203 2.42 8.08 -2.13
N ALA A 204 2.78 9.00 -3.03
CA ALA A 204 2.45 10.41 -2.91
C ALA A 204 0.94 10.68 -3.05
N VAL A 205 0.26 9.94 -3.92
CA VAL A 205 -1.20 10.03 -4.10
C VAL A 205 -1.93 9.56 -2.83
N ILE A 206 -1.62 8.37 -2.33
CA ILE A 206 -2.22 7.79 -1.11
C ILE A 206 -1.98 8.70 0.11
N ALA A 207 -0.76 9.18 0.32
CA ALA A 207 -0.47 10.12 1.41
C ALA A 207 -1.31 11.41 1.32
N SER A 208 -1.49 11.93 0.10
CA SER A 208 -2.29 13.13 -0.15
C SER A 208 -3.78 12.90 0.06
N LEU A 209 -4.30 11.71 -0.25
CA LEU A 209 -5.69 11.30 -0.03
C LEU A 209 -6.00 11.14 1.45
N ASP A 210 -5.13 10.46 2.21
CA ASP A 210 -5.30 10.28 3.66
C ASP A 210 -5.34 11.64 4.38
N ARG A 211 -4.43 12.56 4.00
CA ARG A 211 -4.38 13.90 4.59
C ARG A 211 -5.67 14.70 4.45
N VAL A 212 -6.43 14.50 3.37
CA VAL A 212 -7.69 15.24 3.11
C VAL A 212 -8.94 14.45 3.49
N GLY A 213 -8.79 13.28 4.11
CA GLY A 213 -9.90 12.43 4.54
C GLY A 213 -10.66 11.76 3.38
N TRP A 214 -10.06 11.69 2.18
CA TRP A 214 -10.71 11.02 1.02
C TRP A 214 -10.62 9.49 1.09
N VAL A 215 -9.76 8.97 1.98
CA VAL A 215 -9.68 7.53 2.25
C VAL A 215 -10.66 7.16 3.36
N PHE A 216 -10.70 7.94 4.44
CA PHE A 216 -11.57 7.73 5.60
C PHE A 216 -11.85 9.08 6.30
N ASN A 217 -12.99 9.20 7.01
CA ASN A 217 -13.34 10.39 7.82
C ASN A 217 -12.31 10.71 8.93
N ARG A 218 -11.38 9.79 9.24
CA ARG A 218 -10.23 9.98 10.14
C ARG A 218 -8.97 9.40 9.48
N SER A 219 -7.81 10.06 9.62
CA SER A 219 -6.53 9.59 9.07
C SER A 219 -6.18 8.20 9.63
N VAL A 220 -6.12 7.19 8.77
CA VAL A 220 -5.79 5.82 9.16
C VAL A 220 -4.28 5.65 9.29
N VAL A 221 -3.51 6.48 8.59
CA VAL A 221 -2.05 6.46 8.64
C VAL A 221 -1.48 6.94 9.99
N LYS A 222 -2.24 7.77 10.73
CA LYS A 222 -1.86 8.21 12.09
C LYS A 222 -2.45 7.36 13.21
N SER A 223 -3.44 6.51 12.94
CA SER A 223 -4.01 5.58 13.92
C SER A 223 -3.31 4.24 13.76
N THR A 224 -2.35 3.95 14.63
CA THR A 224 -1.49 2.77 14.53
C THR A 224 -2.22 1.43 14.67
N TRP A 225 -3.52 1.37 15.00
CA TRP A 225 -4.14 0.08 15.36
C TRP A 225 -5.61 -0.14 14.98
N THR A 226 -6.39 0.87 14.56
CA THR A 226 -7.85 0.65 14.49
C THR A 226 -8.35 0.08 13.17
N ASN A 227 -7.63 0.18 12.03
CA ASN A 227 -8.04 -0.55 10.81
C ASN A 227 -7.01 -0.64 9.66
N PHE A 228 -5.83 -1.21 9.90
CA PHE A 228 -4.84 -1.41 8.83
C PHE A 228 -5.36 -2.33 7.70
N SER A 229 -6.26 -3.27 8.02
CA SER A 229 -6.94 -4.12 7.03
C SER A 229 -7.76 -3.30 6.03
N LEU A 230 -8.58 -2.34 6.48
CA LEU A 230 -9.32 -1.45 5.59
C LEU A 230 -8.38 -0.58 4.73
N PHE A 231 -7.27 -0.10 5.29
CA PHE A 231 -6.26 0.61 4.51
C PHE A 231 -5.67 -0.27 3.40
N SER A 232 -5.30 -1.51 3.73
CA SER A 232 -4.78 -2.47 2.75
C SER A 232 -5.80 -2.77 1.65
N ALA A 233 -7.07 -2.99 2.00
CA ALA A 233 -8.13 -3.21 1.03
C ALA A 233 -8.35 -1.99 0.10
N TYR A 234 -8.30 -0.78 0.65
CA TYR A 234 -8.35 0.45 -0.14
C TYR A 234 -7.16 0.57 -1.09
N VAL A 235 -5.93 0.34 -0.59
CA VAL A 235 -4.71 0.40 -1.39
C VAL A 235 -4.75 -0.63 -2.51
N GLN A 236 -5.21 -1.85 -2.23
CA GLN A 236 -5.40 -2.88 -3.25
C GLN A 236 -6.35 -2.39 -4.35
N LYS A 237 -7.53 -1.89 -3.99
CA LYS A 237 -8.51 -1.36 -4.97
C LYS A 237 -7.94 -0.19 -5.77
N PHE A 238 -7.29 0.77 -5.11
CA PHE A 238 -6.64 1.91 -5.74
C PHE A 238 -5.55 1.47 -6.73
N CYS A 239 -4.68 0.56 -6.31
CA CYS A 239 -3.59 0.07 -7.15
C CYS A 239 -4.12 -0.70 -8.36
N THR A 240 -5.15 -1.54 -8.21
CA THR A 240 -5.81 -2.21 -9.34
C THR A 240 -6.32 -1.20 -10.37
N GLN A 241 -7.02 -0.15 -9.92
CA GLN A 241 -7.52 0.91 -10.80
C GLN A 241 -6.38 1.69 -11.48
N MET A 242 -5.30 1.98 -10.74
CA MET A 242 -4.15 2.71 -11.26
C MET A 242 -3.37 1.88 -12.29
N ILE A 243 -3.23 0.57 -12.07
CA ILE A 243 -2.62 -0.38 -13.01
C ILE A 243 -3.45 -0.44 -14.31
N GLN A 244 -4.77 -0.56 -14.20
CA GLN A 244 -5.67 -0.54 -15.37
C GLN A 244 -5.54 0.77 -16.15
N SER A 245 -5.56 1.90 -15.46
CA SER A 245 -5.40 3.22 -16.05
C SER A 245 -4.04 3.42 -16.72
N LEU A 246 -2.96 2.88 -16.14
CA LEU A 246 -1.62 2.93 -16.73
C LEU A 246 -1.54 2.04 -17.98
N SER A 247 -2.07 0.82 -17.91
CA SER A 247 -2.13 -0.09 -19.06
C SER A 247 -2.89 0.56 -20.22
N PHE A 248 -4.06 1.14 -19.95
CA PHE A 248 -4.82 1.91 -20.93
C PHE A 248 -4.03 3.10 -21.49
N ALA A 249 -3.35 3.87 -20.63
CA ALA A 249 -2.57 5.02 -21.06
C ALA A 249 -1.44 4.63 -22.02
N LEU A 250 -0.73 3.54 -21.73
CA LEU A 250 0.36 3.03 -22.58
C LEU A 250 -0.17 2.58 -23.94
N SER A 251 -1.26 1.81 -23.97
CA SER A 251 -1.89 1.38 -25.22
C SER A 251 -2.40 2.57 -26.04
N ALA A 252 -3.03 3.55 -25.38
CA ALA A 252 -3.53 4.76 -26.03
C ALA A 252 -2.41 5.66 -26.57
N GLU A 253 -1.31 5.83 -25.84
CA GLU A 253 -0.15 6.59 -26.31
C GLU A 253 0.50 5.92 -27.53
N ALA A 254 0.66 4.59 -27.51
CA ALA A 254 1.21 3.85 -28.64
C ALA A 254 0.33 3.95 -29.90
N LYS A 255 -1.00 3.93 -29.75
CA LYS A 255 -1.98 3.97 -30.84
C LYS A 255 -2.25 5.38 -31.38
N PHE A 256 -2.22 6.40 -30.51
CA PHE A 256 -2.61 7.78 -30.82
C PHE A 256 -1.47 8.77 -30.57
N GLN A 257 -0.25 8.45 -31.02
CA GLN A 257 1.02 9.14 -30.68
C GLN A 257 0.98 10.69 -30.80
N GLU A 258 0.26 11.24 -31.78
CA GLU A 258 0.16 12.70 -31.98
C GLU A 258 -0.97 13.37 -31.18
N ARG A 259 -1.89 12.57 -30.64
CA ARG A 259 -3.12 13.02 -29.95
C ARG A 259 -3.22 12.55 -28.51
N TYR A 260 -2.30 11.72 -28.02
CA TYR A 260 -2.30 11.21 -26.67
C TYR A 260 -0.88 11.24 -26.10
N LYS A 261 -0.72 11.82 -24.91
CA LYS A 261 0.58 11.92 -24.24
C LYS A 261 0.48 11.59 -22.75
N ILE A 262 1.38 10.76 -22.27
CA ILE A 262 1.56 10.48 -20.84
C ILE A 262 2.49 11.53 -20.25
N LEU A 263 2.17 12.00 -19.04
CA LEU A 263 3.00 12.92 -18.28
C LEU A 263 3.12 12.44 -16.84
N ARG A 264 4.36 12.37 -16.33
CA ARG A 264 4.57 12.19 -14.88
C ARG A 264 4.55 13.54 -14.18
N TYR A 265 3.84 13.60 -13.07
CA TYR A 265 3.72 14.80 -12.25
C TYR A 265 5.08 15.31 -11.76
N GLU A 266 5.98 14.39 -11.40
CA GLU A 266 7.31 14.64 -10.88
C GLU A 266 8.18 15.39 -11.89
N ASP A 267 8.04 15.10 -13.18
CA ASP A 267 8.76 15.79 -14.25
C ASP A 267 8.23 17.22 -14.39
N LEU A 268 6.91 17.38 -14.38
CA LEU A 268 6.26 18.70 -14.40
C LEU A 268 6.69 19.58 -13.24
N ILE A 269 6.86 19.06 -12.03
CA ILE A 269 7.24 19.90 -10.89
C ILE A 269 8.74 20.11 -10.71
N LYS A 270 9.58 19.24 -11.25
CA LYS A 270 11.05 19.41 -11.23
C LYS A 270 11.49 20.53 -12.16
N THR A 271 10.95 20.56 -13.38
CA THR A 271 11.29 21.55 -14.41
C THR A 271 10.03 22.19 -14.98
N PRO A 272 9.27 22.95 -14.18
CA PRO A 272 7.92 23.38 -14.53
C PRO A 272 7.86 24.32 -15.72
N MET A 273 8.85 25.18 -15.93
CA MET A 273 8.88 26.06 -17.11
C MET A 273 9.09 25.26 -18.39
N THR A 274 10.09 24.38 -18.43
CA THR A 274 10.44 23.57 -19.59
C THR A 274 9.30 22.62 -19.97
N VAL A 275 8.80 21.84 -19.00
CA VAL A 275 7.73 20.87 -19.26
C VAL A 275 6.43 21.60 -19.64
N SER A 276 6.13 22.76 -19.06
CA SER A 276 4.97 23.55 -19.51
C SER A 276 5.13 24.01 -20.96
N GLN A 277 6.31 24.48 -21.36
CA GLN A 277 6.55 24.87 -22.75
C GLN A 277 6.37 23.68 -23.71
N GLU A 278 6.94 22.52 -23.40
CA GLU A 278 6.77 21.29 -24.20
C GLU A 278 5.31 20.83 -24.31
N LEU A 279 4.52 21.01 -23.24
CA LEU A 279 3.08 20.71 -23.26
C LEU A 279 2.34 21.65 -24.20
N PHE A 280 2.59 22.95 -24.09
CA PHE A 280 1.98 23.95 -24.97
C PHE A 280 2.33 23.70 -26.44
N ASP A 281 3.59 23.36 -26.73
CA ASP A 281 4.04 22.99 -28.06
C ASP A 281 3.34 21.72 -28.58
N PHE A 282 3.22 20.67 -27.75
CA PHE A 282 2.47 19.45 -28.09
C PHE A 282 1.00 19.75 -28.44
N PHE A 283 0.36 20.68 -27.73
CA PHE A 283 -1.02 21.07 -28.00
C PHE A 283 -1.18 22.12 -29.11
N GLY A 284 -0.08 22.62 -29.68
CA GLY A 284 -0.10 23.71 -30.66
C GLY A 284 -0.61 25.03 -30.09
N ILE A 285 -0.47 25.24 -28.78
CA ILE A 285 -0.91 26.44 -28.06
C ILE A 285 0.33 27.27 -27.76
N ARG A 286 0.29 28.58 -28.05
CA ARG A 286 1.42 29.46 -27.72
C ARG A 286 1.43 29.76 -26.23
N MET A 287 2.53 29.47 -25.52
CA MET A 287 2.66 29.85 -24.11
C MET A 287 2.80 31.38 -23.95
N THR A 288 1.84 32.03 -23.29
CA THR A 288 1.81 33.49 -23.09
C THR A 288 2.60 33.94 -21.86
N ALA A 289 2.75 35.26 -21.69
CA ALA A 289 3.44 35.84 -20.53
C ALA A 289 2.69 35.53 -19.22
N GLU A 290 1.36 35.57 -19.24
CA GLU A 290 0.51 35.30 -18.08
C GLU A 290 0.69 33.86 -17.56
N VAL A 291 0.80 32.90 -18.46
CA VAL A 291 1.10 31.50 -18.13
C VAL A 291 2.51 31.38 -17.54
N LYS A 292 3.51 32.00 -18.17
CA LYS A 292 4.90 31.98 -17.67
C LYS A 292 5.02 32.61 -16.29
N ASP A 293 4.29 33.71 -16.06
CA ASP A 293 4.22 34.38 -14.76
C ASP A 293 3.54 33.50 -13.71
N TYR A 294 2.45 32.82 -14.07
CA TYR A 294 1.79 31.86 -13.18
C TYR A 294 2.75 30.75 -12.76
N VAL A 295 3.37 30.07 -13.74
CA VAL A 295 4.32 28.96 -13.49
C VAL A 295 5.47 29.42 -12.59
N THR A 296 6.02 30.60 -12.85
CA THR A 296 7.11 31.18 -12.04
C THR A 296 6.66 31.47 -10.60
N ARG A 297 5.48 32.09 -10.41
CA ARG A 297 4.94 32.43 -9.09
C ARG A 297 4.54 31.19 -8.29
N SER A 298 3.96 30.18 -8.95
CA SER A 298 3.56 28.94 -8.29
C SER A 298 4.74 28.11 -7.79
N SER A 299 5.92 28.25 -8.40
CA SER A 299 7.15 27.54 -8.02
C SER A 299 8.04 28.29 -7.02
N ARG A 300 7.95 29.63 -6.94
CA ARG A 300 8.87 30.48 -6.15
C ARG A 300 8.32 31.00 -4.83
N THR A 301 7.05 30.80 -4.53
CA THR A 301 6.44 31.47 -3.38
C THR A 301 6.89 30.87 -2.05
N ASN A 302 7.42 31.73 -1.17
CA ASN A 302 7.72 31.48 0.25
C ASN A 302 6.54 31.90 1.14
N ASN A 303 5.31 31.87 0.62
CA ASN A 303 4.17 32.40 1.34
C ASN A 303 3.68 31.34 2.34
N ARG A 304 4.17 31.44 3.59
CA ARG A 304 3.79 30.57 4.74
C ARG A 304 2.30 30.60 5.09
N ARG A 305 1.48 31.40 4.39
CA ARG A 305 0.05 31.61 4.66
C ARG A 305 -0.91 30.70 3.88
N ASN A 306 -0.47 30.01 2.83
CA ASN A 306 -1.35 29.09 2.08
C ASN A 306 -1.24 27.66 2.61
N THR A 307 -1.98 27.36 3.67
CA THR A 307 -2.07 26.02 4.31
C THR A 307 -3.19 25.15 3.71
N HIS A 308 -3.97 25.66 2.75
CA HIS A 308 -5.09 24.92 2.16
C HIS A 308 -4.63 23.69 1.37
N ALA A 309 -5.20 22.52 1.70
CA ALA A 309 -4.80 21.23 1.14
C ALA A 309 -5.05 21.06 -0.38
N TYR A 310 -5.86 21.96 -0.97
CA TYR A 310 -6.18 22.02 -2.40
C TYR A 310 -5.43 23.14 -3.15
N SER A 311 -4.56 23.89 -2.47
CA SER A 311 -3.76 24.93 -3.10
C SER A 311 -2.89 24.37 -4.23
N THR A 312 -2.93 25.04 -5.38
CA THR A 312 -2.05 24.83 -6.54
C THR A 312 -0.76 25.66 -6.45
N ILE A 313 -0.70 26.59 -5.49
CA ILE A 313 0.51 27.33 -5.11
C ILE A 313 1.13 26.60 -3.92
N ARG A 314 2.37 26.13 -4.08
CA ARG A 314 3.02 25.25 -3.09
C ARG A 314 4.47 25.70 -2.87
N ASN A 315 4.89 25.72 -1.62
CA ASN A 315 6.27 26.05 -1.24
C ASN A 315 7.14 24.78 -1.38
N ASN A 316 8.36 24.91 -1.90
CA ASN A 316 9.40 23.86 -1.94
C ASN A 316 9.04 22.56 -2.71
N VAL A 317 9.71 22.34 -3.85
CA VAL A 317 9.55 21.16 -4.73
C VAL A 317 9.80 19.83 -4.00
N SER A 318 10.78 19.76 -3.08
CA SER A 318 11.06 18.54 -2.31
C SER A 318 9.89 18.15 -1.40
N SER A 319 9.17 19.15 -0.86
CA SER A 319 7.94 18.90 -0.08
C SER A 319 6.76 18.40 -0.93
N LEU A 320 6.84 18.46 -2.26
CA LEU A 320 5.82 17.95 -3.16
C LEU A 320 6.10 16.53 -3.63
N ILE A 321 7.37 16.19 -3.83
CA ILE A 321 7.78 14.87 -4.32
C ILE A 321 7.86 13.88 -3.16
N ASP A 322 8.57 14.23 -2.09
CA ASP A 322 9.01 13.29 -1.06
C ASP A 322 8.27 13.40 0.27
N SER A 323 7.26 14.28 0.38
CA SER A 323 6.55 14.46 1.67
C SER A 323 5.89 13.20 2.20
N TRP A 324 5.50 12.29 1.31
CA TRP A 324 4.89 11.01 1.69
C TRP A 324 5.84 10.17 2.56
N ARG A 325 7.17 10.33 2.42
CA ARG A 325 8.17 9.64 3.25
C ARG A 325 8.07 9.99 4.73
N LYS A 326 7.58 11.20 5.04
CA LYS A 326 7.35 11.67 6.42
C LYS A 326 5.90 11.47 6.89
N GLN A 327 4.98 11.22 5.96
CA GLN A 327 3.54 11.13 6.24
C GLN A 327 3.08 9.69 6.42
N LEU A 328 3.62 8.76 5.64
CA LEU A 328 3.28 7.35 5.68
C LEU A 328 4.20 6.57 6.63
N SER A 329 3.66 5.62 7.38
CA SER A 329 4.46 4.62 8.09
C SER A 329 5.17 3.69 7.09
N ILE A 330 6.25 3.04 7.53
CA ILE A 330 6.98 2.09 6.68
C ILE A 330 6.09 0.93 6.21
N GLU A 331 5.16 0.49 7.06
CA GLU A 331 4.20 -0.55 6.74
C GLU A 331 3.23 -0.09 5.66
N ALA A 332 2.68 1.13 5.78
CA ALA A 332 1.82 1.71 4.76
C ALA A 332 2.55 1.89 3.42
N VAL A 333 3.81 2.34 3.45
CA VAL A 333 4.66 2.42 2.25
C VAL A 333 4.82 1.04 1.61
N ARG A 334 5.16 0.01 2.39
CA ARG A 334 5.31 -1.36 1.88
C ARG A 334 4.03 -1.91 1.28
N THR A 335 2.87 -1.65 1.88
CA THR A 335 1.56 -2.05 1.35
C THR A 335 1.27 -1.37 0.01
N VAL A 336 1.59 -0.08 -0.13
CA VAL A 336 1.47 0.60 -1.44
C VAL A 336 2.46 0.02 -2.44
N GLU A 337 3.72 -0.20 -2.05
CA GLU A 337 4.76 -0.72 -2.93
C GLU A 337 4.48 -2.14 -3.43
N SER A 338 3.92 -3.01 -2.60
CA SER A 338 3.56 -4.37 -3.00
C SER A 338 2.37 -4.39 -3.96
N ASN A 339 1.33 -3.60 -3.70
CA ASN A 339 0.11 -3.60 -4.51
C ASN A 339 0.27 -2.80 -5.82
N CYS A 340 1.02 -1.69 -5.80
CA CYS A 340 1.22 -0.81 -6.96
C CYS A 340 2.55 -1.10 -7.68
N ARG A 341 3.16 -2.27 -7.48
CA ARG A 341 4.50 -2.57 -8.01
C ARG A 341 4.67 -2.34 -9.52
N PRO A 342 3.73 -2.78 -10.39
CA PRO A 342 3.84 -2.54 -11.83
C PRO A 342 3.88 -1.04 -12.18
N VAL A 343 3.10 -0.22 -11.48
CA VAL A 343 3.08 1.24 -11.68
C VAL A 343 4.41 1.86 -11.30
N LEU A 344 5.00 1.43 -10.17
CA LEU A 344 6.29 1.91 -9.71
C LEU A 344 7.41 1.56 -10.70
N ASP A 345 7.45 0.31 -11.17
CA ASP A 345 8.51 -0.14 -12.08
C ASP A 345 8.42 0.55 -13.45
N ILE A 346 7.22 0.63 -14.05
CA ILE A 346 7.01 1.27 -15.35
C ILE A 346 7.31 2.76 -15.29
N LEU A 347 6.83 3.45 -14.26
CA LEU A 347 7.06 4.89 -14.07
C LEU A 347 8.42 5.19 -13.44
N ARG A 348 9.29 4.19 -13.23
CA ARG A 348 10.67 4.33 -12.73
C ARG A 348 10.75 4.99 -11.35
N TYR A 349 9.84 4.64 -10.45
CA TYR A 349 9.88 5.03 -9.05
C TYR A 349 10.63 3.99 -8.22
N THR A 350 11.72 4.39 -7.57
CA THR A 350 12.51 3.49 -6.72
C THR A 350 11.76 3.15 -5.42
N PRO A 351 11.58 1.86 -5.08
CA PRO A 351 11.04 1.43 -3.79
C PRO A 351 11.93 1.87 -2.61
N VAL A 352 11.33 2.14 -1.45
CA VAL A 352 12.04 2.64 -0.24
C VAL A 352 13.07 1.66 0.29
N MET A 353 12.90 0.36 0.00
CA MET A 353 13.81 -0.72 0.39
C MET A 353 15.26 -0.53 -0.08
N ALA A 354 15.53 0.36 -1.05
CA ALA A 354 16.89 0.67 -1.51
C ALA A 354 17.67 1.63 -0.58
N ALA A 355 17.02 2.60 0.05
CA ALA A 355 17.74 3.71 0.74
C ALA A 355 17.58 3.71 2.27
N VAL A 356 16.44 3.24 2.80
CA VAL A 356 16.16 3.28 4.25
C VAL A 356 16.76 2.09 4.99
N THR A 357 17.04 0.99 4.27
CA THR A 357 17.73 -0.17 4.84
C THR A 357 19.20 0.17 5.11
N LEU A 358 19.86 0.90 4.21
CA LEU A 358 21.26 1.34 4.32
C LEU A 358 21.53 2.24 5.54
N GLN A 359 20.64 3.18 5.83
CA GLN A 359 20.78 4.09 6.98
C GLN A 359 20.57 3.43 8.34
N ARG A 360 20.12 2.16 8.37
CA ARG A 360 19.99 1.35 9.58
C ARG A 360 21.19 0.45 9.83
N PHE A 361 22.12 0.35 8.88
CA PHE A 361 23.35 -0.41 9.04
C PHE A 361 24.50 0.47 9.51
N HIS A 362 25.44 -0.14 10.20
CA HIS A 362 26.69 0.50 10.61
C HIS A 362 27.41 1.10 9.36
N PRO A 363 28.09 2.25 9.46
CA PRO A 363 28.67 2.96 8.31
C PRO A 363 29.58 2.10 7.42
N GLU A 364 30.30 1.14 8.01
CA GLU A 364 31.16 0.19 7.27
C GLU A 364 30.37 -0.86 6.48
N ILE A 365 29.20 -1.29 6.99
CA ILE A 365 28.29 -2.19 6.28
C ILE A 365 27.56 -1.42 5.17
N ALA A 366 27.24 -0.14 5.39
CA ALA A 366 26.64 0.72 4.39
C ALA A 366 27.55 0.91 3.17
N LYS A 367 28.86 1.11 3.37
CA LYS A 367 29.86 1.18 2.28
C LYS A 367 29.93 -0.11 1.46
N PHE A 368 29.87 -1.26 2.12
CA PHE A 368 29.88 -2.57 1.45
C PHE A 368 28.61 -2.81 0.63
N ILE A 369 27.44 -2.47 1.17
CA ILE A 369 26.16 -2.60 0.45
C ILE A 369 26.07 -1.59 -0.71
N ASP A 370 26.65 -0.39 -0.57
CA ASP A 370 26.74 0.61 -1.65
C ASP A 370 27.60 0.11 -2.83
N VAL A 371 28.62 -0.70 -2.53
CA VAL A 371 29.47 -1.39 -3.54
C VAL A 371 28.72 -2.55 -4.21
N VAL A 372 27.89 -3.30 -3.47
CA VAL A 372 27.10 -4.43 -3.98
C VAL A 372 25.85 -3.97 -4.77
N VAL A 373 25.37 -2.74 -4.53
CA VAL A 373 24.19 -2.14 -5.17
C VAL A 373 24.63 -1.03 -6.11
N LYS A 374 25.13 -1.40 -7.30
CA LYS A 374 25.38 -0.42 -8.38
C LYS A 374 24.23 -0.47 -9.40
N ASN A 375 23.61 0.69 -9.66
CA ASN A 375 22.57 0.88 -10.68
C ASN A 375 21.29 0.01 -10.56
N GLY A 376 20.93 -0.44 -9.35
CA GLY A 376 19.69 -1.19 -9.14
C GLY A 376 19.72 -2.63 -9.63
N GLU A 377 20.89 -3.13 -10.01
CA GLU A 377 21.14 -4.55 -10.23
C GLU A 377 21.84 -5.14 -8.99
N PHE A 378 21.36 -6.28 -8.52
CA PHE A 378 22.00 -7.02 -7.43
C PHE A 378 23.11 -7.90 -8.02
N GLY A 379 24.38 -7.57 -7.78
CA GLY A 379 25.53 -8.39 -8.17
C GLY A 379 26.87 -7.66 -8.06
N ILE A 380 27.90 -8.38 -7.58
CA ILE A 380 29.28 -7.88 -7.53
C ILE A 380 29.86 -7.94 -8.96
N CYS A 381 30.14 -6.79 -9.56
CA CYS A 381 31.08 -6.67 -10.67
C CYS A 381 32.09 -5.56 -10.33
N GLY A 382 33.28 -5.98 -9.94
CA GLY A 382 34.44 -5.14 -9.64
C GLY A 382 35.48 -5.88 -8.79
N ASP A 383 36.51 -6.39 -9.47
CA ASP A 383 37.81 -6.90 -9.02
C ASP A 383 37.86 -7.88 -7.81
N LEU A 384 37.48 -9.13 -8.11
CA LEU A 384 37.91 -10.44 -7.56
C LEU A 384 38.42 -10.54 -6.09
N PRO A 385 37.74 -11.40 -5.30
CA PRO A 385 38.38 -12.53 -4.65
C PRO A 385 37.98 -13.85 -5.33
N LYS A 386 38.97 -14.72 -5.59
CA LYS A 386 38.77 -16.04 -6.19
C LYS A 386 37.97 -16.93 -5.24
N VAL A 387 36.86 -17.48 -5.71
CA VAL A 387 36.10 -18.54 -5.02
C VAL A 387 36.46 -19.87 -5.67
N THR A 388 37.01 -20.78 -4.88
CA THR A 388 37.29 -22.17 -5.27
C THR A 388 36.14 -23.06 -4.79
N ASP A 389 35.58 -23.88 -5.67
CA ASP A 389 34.58 -24.88 -5.31
C ASP A 389 35.23 -25.99 -4.45
N PRO A 390 34.81 -26.23 -3.19
CA PRO A 390 35.41 -27.25 -2.32
C PRO A 390 35.18 -28.69 -2.79
N LYS A 391 34.21 -28.95 -3.68
CA LYS A 391 33.93 -30.29 -4.22
C LYS A 391 34.63 -30.58 -5.54
N THR A 392 35.05 -29.56 -6.29
CA THR A 392 35.57 -29.75 -7.66
C THR A 392 36.91 -29.05 -7.95
N SER A 393 37.40 -28.18 -7.06
CA SER A 393 38.68 -27.46 -7.17
C SER A 393 38.89 -26.62 -8.46
N LEU A 394 37.85 -26.39 -9.27
CA LEU A 394 37.96 -25.63 -10.51
C LEU A 394 37.48 -24.17 -10.33
N SER A 395 38.28 -23.23 -10.82
CA SER A 395 37.94 -21.80 -10.89
C SER A 395 37.25 -21.49 -12.23
N HIS A 396 35.97 -21.13 -12.20
CA HIS A 396 35.25 -20.70 -13.40
C HIS A 396 35.10 -19.18 -13.49
N PRO A 397 35.36 -18.55 -14.66
CA PRO A 397 34.94 -17.19 -14.92
C PRO A 397 33.40 -17.15 -15.07
N CYS A 398 32.75 -16.16 -14.45
CA CYS A 398 31.31 -15.95 -14.58
C CYS A 398 30.91 -15.76 -16.05
N ALA A 399 30.29 -16.79 -16.63
CA ALA A 399 29.55 -16.65 -17.88
C ALA A 399 28.20 -15.96 -17.60
N VAL A 400 27.90 -14.98 -18.46
CA VAL A 400 26.66 -14.19 -18.51
C VAL A 400 25.43 -15.11 -18.49
N GLY A 401 24.51 -14.87 -17.55
CA GLY A 401 23.15 -15.44 -17.62
C GLY A 401 22.66 -16.33 -16.47
N ARG A 402 23.12 -16.18 -15.22
CA ARG A 402 22.42 -16.78 -14.08
C ARG A 402 22.12 -15.77 -12.97
N THR A 403 20.90 -15.85 -12.47
CA THR A 403 20.31 -15.09 -11.36
C THR A 403 21.19 -15.15 -10.11
N CYS A 404 21.53 -13.97 -9.57
CA CYS A 404 22.18 -13.85 -8.26
C CYS A 404 21.17 -14.25 -7.17
N ASP A 405 21.47 -15.31 -6.43
CA ASP A 405 20.61 -15.83 -5.37
C ASP A 405 20.75 -14.96 -4.11
N ARG A 406 19.68 -14.20 -3.82
CA ARG A 406 19.55 -13.31 -2.65
C ARG A 406 19.84 -14.02 -1.31
N PHE A 407 19.61 -15.32 -1.21
CA PHE A 407 19.90 -16.08 0.01
C PHE A 407 21.40 -16.29 0.24
N LYS A 408 22.22 -16.37 -0.82
CA LYS A 408 23.68 -16.56 -0.70
C LYS A 408 24.36 -15.32 -0.12
N LEU A 409 23.97 -14.14 -0.59
CA LEU A 409 24.49 -12.86 -0.06
C LEU A 409 24.14 -12.66 1.42
N ILE A 410 22.91 -13.01 1.84
CA ILE A 410 22.50 -12.89 3.24
C ILE A 410 23.30 -13.83 4.13
N LYS A 411 23.56 -15.07 3.68
CA LYS A 411 24.41 -16.02 4.41
C LYS A 411 25.84 -15.51 4.60
N GLU A 412 26.42 -14.91 3.57
CA GLU A 412 27.76 -14.31 3.64
C GLU A 412 27.80 -13.10 4.60
N LEU A 413 26.80 -12.22 4.56
CA LEU A 413 26.69 -11.09 5.48
C LEU A 413 26.53 -11.53 6.94
N VAL A 414 25.70 -12.56 7.19
CA VAL A 414 25.55 -13.15 8.53
C VAL A 414 26.87 -13.74 9.00
N THR A 415 27.64 -14.39 8.11
CA THR A 415 28.96 -14.95 8.45
C THR A 415 29.95 -13.85 8.87
N HIS A 416 30.04 -12.76 8.12
CA HIS A 416 30.87 -11.61 8.50
C HIS A 416 30.41 -10.93 9.79
N TYR A 417 29.10 -10.88 10.02
CA TYR A 417 28.54 -10.34 11.25
C TYR A 417 28.88 -11.19 12.48
N LYS A 418 28.83 -12.52 12.35
CA LYS A 418 29.26 -13.46 13.39
C LYS A 418 30.73 -13.26 13.73
N GLU A 419 31.59 -13.12 12.72
CA GLU A 419 33.01 -12.86 12.92
C GLU A 419 33.29 -11.51 13.60
N TYR A 420 32.52 -10.47 13.24
CA TYR A 420 32.60 -9.18 13.93
C TYR A 420 32.21 -9.28 15.41
N GLN A 421 31.11 -9.99 15.72
CA GLN A 421 30.68 -10.18 17.10
C GLN A 421 31.68 -11.02 17.90
N ARG A 422 32.28 -12.05 17.29
CA ARG A 422 33.37 -12.85 17.87
C ARG A 422 34.55 -11.97 18.29
N LYS A 423 35.00 -11.06 17.41
CA LYS A 423 36.11 -10.14 17.73
C LYS A 423 35.79 -9.22 18.90
N GLN A 424 34.55 -8.78 19.05
CA GLN A 424 34.16 -7.95 20.21
C GLN A 424 34.21 -8.70 21.53
N VAL A 425 34.10 -10.02 21.51
CA VAL A 425 34.16 -10.88 22.70
C VAL A 425 35.62 -11.10 23.14
N GLU A 426 36.61 -11.02 22.25
CA GLU A 426 38.04 -11.19 22.57
C GLU A 426 38.52 -10.22 23.68
N ASP A 427 37.97 -9.01 23.71
CA ASP A 427 38.30 -7.98 24.69
C ASP A 427 37.63 -8.21 26.08
N MET A 428 36.85 -9.28 26.25
CA MET A 428 36.05 -9.57 27.46
C MET A 428 36.47 -10.91 28.08
N PRO A 429 37.39 -10.97 29.06
CA PRO A 429 38.03 -12.22 29.50
C PRO A 429 37.06 -13.34 29.91
N ARG A 430 36.04 -13.03 30.72
CA ARG A 430 35.05 -14.01 31.19
C ARG A 430 34.17 -14.54 30.05
N ILE A 431 33.73 -13.65 29.17
CA ILE A 431 32.87 -13.98 28.02
C ILE A 431 33.67 -14.70 26.92
N HIS A 432 34.93 -14.33 26.73
CA HIS A 432 35.85 -14.97 25.81
C HIS A 432 36.14 -16.41 26.21
N PHE A 433 36.30 -16.67 27.51
CA PHE A 433 36.39 -18.03 28.05
C PHE A 433 35.15 -18.85 27.70
N GLU A 434 33.94 -18.33 27.94
CA GLU A 434 32.68 -19.01 27.61
C GLU A 434 32.55 -19.28 26.11
N TYR A 435 32.89 -18.29 25.27
CA TYR A 435 32.85 -18.44 23.81
C TYR A 435 33.82 -19.51 23.31
N THR A 436 35.07 -19.48 23.78
CA THR A 436 36.12 -20.40 23.31
C THR A 436 35.81 -21.83 23.76
N THR A 437 35.37 -22.00 25.02
CA THR A 437 34.97 -23.30 25.57
C THR A 437 33.80 -23.89 24.79
N LEU A 438 32.80 -23.07 24.44
CA LEU A 438 31.66 -23.53 23.63
C LEU A 438 32.03 -23.78 22.16
N ALA A 439 32.97 -23.02 21.59
CA ALA A 439 33.44 -23.19 20.22
C ALA A 439 34.27 -24.47 20.02
N GLU A 440 34.97 -24.92 21.05
CA GLU A 440 35.75 -26.16 21.05
C GLU A 440 34.87 -27.41 21.27
N ASP A 441 33.65 -27.23 21.78
CA ASP A 441 32.72 -28.32 22.04
C ASP A 441 31.92 -28.73 20.79
N SER A 442 32.04 -30.00 20.40
CA SER A 442 31.36 -30.53 19.21
C SER A 442 29.87 -30.84 19.43
N LYS A 443 29.39 -30.86 20.67
CA LYS A 443 28.00 -31.17 21.02
C LYS A 443 27.09 -29.98 20.72
N TYR A 444 27.57 -28.75 20.86
CA TYR A 444 26.79 -27.52 20.61
C TYR A 444 27.37 -26.66 19.48
N PRO A 445 27.44 -27.17 18.23
CA PRO A 445 28.12 -26.48 17.13
C PRO A 445 27.37 -25.23 16.64
N ASP A 446 26.06 -25.15 16.90
CA ASP A 446 25.17 -24.12 16.38
C ASP A 446 24.86 -23.07 17.45
N PHE A 447 25.74 -22.07 17.58
CA PHE A 447 25.52 -20.93 18.45
C PHE A 447 25.91 -19.58 17.83
N GLU A 448 25.37 -18.51 18.40
CA GLU A 448 25.66 -17.12 18.03
C GLU A 448 25.89 -16.27 19.28
N VAL A 449 26.80 -15.31 19.18
CA VAL A 449 27.05 -14.33 20.23
C VAL A 449 26.73 -12.92 19.73
N HIS A 450 26.12 -12.11 20.59
CA HIS A 450 25.76 -10.74 20.26
C HIS A 450 26.08 -9.79 21.42
N VAL A 451 26.99 -8.85 21.15
CA VAL A 451 27.42 -7.81 22.10
C VAL A 451 26.64 -6.53 21.84
N ILE A 452 25.90 -6.07 22.85
CA ILE A 452 25.13 -4.82 22.86
C ILE A 452 25.84 -3.83 23.78
N LYS A 453 26.53 -2.85 23.19
CA LYS A 453 27.25 -1.81 23.95
C LYS A 453 26.29 -0.71 24.42
N GLY A 454 26.29 -0.43 25.72
CA GLY A 454 25.60 0.73 26.31
C GLY A 454 26.44 2.01 26.25
N GLN A 455 25.96 3.10 26.88
CA GLN A 455 26.70 4.36 26.92
C GLN A 455 27.90 4.28 27.88
N GLN A 456 27.82 3.40 28.88
CA GLN A 456 28.91 3.06 29.80
C GLN A 456 29.30 1.59 29.66
N THR A 457 30.54 1.24 29.99
CA THR A 457 31.04 -0.14 29.92
C THR A 457 30.25 -1.11 30.79
N SER A 458 29.73 -0.63 31.92
CA SER A 458 28.83 -1.36 32.84
C SER A 458 27.43 -1.65 32.29
N GLU A 459 27.05 -1.04 31.16
CA GLU A 459 25.76 -1.26 30.50
C GLU A 459 25.86 -2.21 29.30
N THR A 460 27.03 -2.82 29.09
CA THR A 460 27.25 -3.74 27.97
C THR A 460 26.62 -5.10 28.27
N VAL A 461 25.64 -5.50 27.46
CA VAL A 461 24.94 -6.78 27.58
C VAL A 461 25.48 -7.73 26.52
N VAL A 462 25.79 -8.97 26.91
CA VAL A 462 26.23 -10.02 25.99
C VAL A 462 25.22 -11.15 25.97
N ASN A 463 24.75 -11.51 24.78
CA ASN A 463 23.79 -12.58 24.58
C ASN A 463 24.43 -13.74 23.84
N PHE A 464 24.33 -14.94 24.41
CA PHE A 464 24.58 -16.20 23.71
C PHE A 464 23.25 -16.81 23.30
N MET A 465 23.10 -17.14 22.03
CA MET A 465 21.97 -17.90 21.50
C MET A 465 22.49 -19.26 21.05
N ILE A 466 22.02 -20.33 21.68
CA ILE A 466 22.55 -21.68 21.48
C ILE A 466 21.40 -22.57 21.02
N LYS A 467 21.51 -23.18 19.83
CA LYS A 467 20.55 -24.20 19.37
C LYS A 467 20.83 -25.49 20.14
N LEU A 468 19.84 -26.00 20.86
CA LEU A 468 19.97 -27.23 21.62
C LEU A 468 19.83 -28.43 20.67
N PRO A 469 20.74 -29.40 20.69
CA PRO A 469 20.63 -30.62 19.90
C PRO A 469 19.70 -31.59 20.64
N VAL A 470 18.40 -31.35 20.52
CA VAL A 470 17.33 -32.19 21.04
C VAL A 470 16.56 -32.81 19.88
N ASP A 471 16.18 -34.08 20.02
CA ASP A 471 15.30 -34.71 19.04
C ASP A 471 13.87 -34.21 19.23
N LEU A 472 13.29 -33.68 18.15
CA LEU A 472 11.96 -33.09 18.12
C LEU A 472 11.11 -33.72 17.00
N SER A 473 11.55 -34.85 16.43
CA SER A 473 10.89 -35.49 15.28
C SER A 473 9.45 -35.91 15.58
N ASP A 474 9.16 -36.35 16.81
CA ASP A 474 7.84 -36.87 17.17
C ASP A 474 6.96 -35.82 17.89
N VAL A 475 7.36 -34.53 17.84
CA VAL A 475 6.47 -33.42 18.18
C VAL A 475 5.26 -33.47 17.23
N PRO A 476 4.03 -33.62 17.74
CA PRO A 476 2.87 -33.90 16.90
C PRO A 476 2.60 -32.77 15.88
N PRO A 477 2.05 -33.10 14.69
CA PRO A 477 1.67 -32.11 13.70
C PRO A 477 0.53 -31.23 14.21
N TYR A 478 0.62 -29.91 13.99
CA TYR A 478 -0.39 -28.94 14.40
C TYR A 478 -0.87 -28.12 13.19
N ILE A 479 -2.19 -27.93 13.07
CA ILE A 479 -2.80 -27.16 11.99
C ILE A 479 -2.82 -25.67 12.36
N VAL A 480 -1.94 -24.89 11.72
CA VAL A 480 -1.97 -23.42 11.71
C VAL A 480 -2.23 -22.94 10.29
N LYS A 481 -2.80 -21.73 10.17
CA LYS A 481 -3.08 -21.09 8.89
C LYS A 481 -1.81 -20.66 8.13
N ASP A 482 -0.67 -20.53 8.82
CA ASP A 482 0.63 -20.11 8.30
C ASP A 482 1.75 -21.10 8.71
N CYS A 483 2.83 -21.18 7.93
CA CYS A 483 3.98 -22.08 8.17
C CYS A 483 4.71 -21.71 9.48
N PRO A 484 4.73 -22.57 10.52
CA PRO A 484 5.24 -22.23 11.86
C PRO A 484 6.78 -22.21 11.97
N GLY A 485 7.51 -22.55 10.91
CA GLY A 485 8.98 -22.64 10.90
C GLY A 485 9.52 -24.03 11.28
N GLU A 486 10.84 -24.13 11.37
CA GLU A 486 11.55 -25.34 11.81
C GLU A 486 11.33 -25.60 13.30
N ASP A 487 11.23 -26.87 13.70
CA ASP A 487 11.14 -27.27 15.09
C ASP A 487 12.51 -27.14 15.76
N MET A 488 12.60 -26.23 16.73
CA MET A 488 13.85 -25.85 17.35
C MET A 488 13.63 -25.51 18.83
N ALA A 489 14.61 -25.84 19.65
CA ALA A 489 14.77 -25.31 20.99
C ALA A 489 16.08 -24.54 21.06
N CYS A 490 16.02 -23.29 21.50
CA CYS A 490 17.19 -22.44 21.65
C CYS A 490 17.28 -21.92 23.08
N LEU A 491 18.49 -21.94 23.65
CA LEU A 491 18.78 -21.30 24.92
C LEU A 491 19.40 -19.92 24.66
N LEU A 492 18.74 -18.88 25.16
CA LEU A 492 19.27 -17.52 25.20
C LEU A 492 19.86 -17.26 26.59
N VAL A 493 21.16 -17.02 26.69
CA VAL A 493 21.84 -16.66 27.94
C VAL A 493 22.35 -15.24 27.85
N SER A 494 21.82 -14.39 28.73
CA SER A 494 22.13 -12.97 28.79
C SER A 494 23.01 -12.63 29.99
N TYR A 495 24.21 -12.11 29.72
CA TYR A 495 25.12 -11.52 30.70
C TYR A 495 24.85 -10.02 30.77
N ALA A 496 24.51 -9.49 31.94
CA ALA A 496 24.14 -8.08 32.09
C ALA A 496 25.35 -7.14 32.05
N SER A 497 26.57 -7.67 32.13
CA SER A 497 27.82 -6.92 32.07
C SER A 497 28.90 -7.68 31.30
N GLN A 498 29.89 -6.95 30.79
CA GLN A 498 31.10 -7.51 30.18
C GLN A 498 31.97 -8.35 31.15
N ASN A 499 31.74 -8.20 32.47
CA ASN A 499 32.43 -8.98 33.50
C ASN A 499 31.81 -10.37 33.69
N GLY A 500 30.66 -10.64 33.06
CA GLY A 500 29.96 -11.92 33.14
C GLY A 500 29.02 -12.05 34.33
N ASP A 501 28.56 -10.93 34.91
CA ASP A 501 27.68 -10.92 36.08
C ASP A 501 26.19 -10.92 35.70
N ASN A 502 25.35 -11.31 36.68
CA ASN A 502 23.88 -11.26 36.61
C ASN A 502 23.32 -11.98 35.36
N VAL A 503 23.64 -13.27 35.27
CA VAL A 503 23.31 -14.13 34.13
C VAL A 503 21.84 -14.53 34.17
N THR A 504 21.14 -14.32 33.06
CA THR A 504 19.73 -14.69 32.90
C THR A 504 19.56 -15.67 31.73
N PRO A 505 19.34 -16.97 32.00
CA PRO A 505 18.97 -17.93 30.96
C PRO A 505 17.48 -17.83 30.63
N LYS A 506 17.15 -17.95 29.35
CA LYS A 506 15.78 -18.00 28.84
C LYS A 506 15.70 -19.04 27.74
N LEU A 507 14.78 -19.99 27.90
CA LEU A 507 14.50 -20.98 26.88
C LEU A 507 13.49 -20.43 25.86
N LEU A 508 13.81 -20.61 24.59
CA LEU A 508 12.99 -20.20 23.44
C LEU A 508 12.63 -21.46 22.65
N LEU A 509 11.34 -21.70 22.47
CA LEU A 509 10.82 -22.87 21.78
C LEU A 509 10.12 -22.44 20.49
N SER A 510 10.21 -23.25 19.43
CA SER A 510 9.36 -23.05 18.25
C SER A 510 7.88 -23.19 18.63
N PRO A 511 6.94 -22.58 17.89
CA PRO A 511 5.52 -22.59 18.26
C PRO A 511 4.90 -23.99 18.41
N ARG A 512 5.39 -24.98 17.66
CA ARG A 512 4.94 -26.37 17.76
C ARG A 512 5.48 -27.04 19.02
N VAL A 513 6.78 -26.87 19.27
CA VAL A 513 7.47 -27.40 20.46
C VAL A 513 6.85 -26.80 21.72
N GLU A 514 6.71 -25.47 21.78
CA GLU A 514 6.11 -24.77 22.93
C GLU A 514 4.72 -25.32 23.31
N ARG A 515 3.88 -25.60 22.31
CA ARG A 515 2.55 -26.16 22.54
C ARG A 515 2.62 -27.62 23.00
N ALA A 516 3.51 -28.43 22.44
CA ALA A 516 3.67 -29.82 22.87
C ALA A 516 4.06 -29.93 24.35
N PHE A 517 4.79 -28.95 24.89
CA PHE A 517 5.14 -28.87 26.31
C PHE A 517 4.08 -28.16 27.19
N GLY A 518 2.88 -27.90 26.66
CA GLY A 518 1.77 -27.26 27.38
C GLY A 518 1.90 -25.74 27.55
N GLY A 519 2.72 -25.07 26.74
CA GLY A 519 3.01 -23.64 26.81
C GLY A 519 4.26 -23.30 27.63
N SER A 520 4.90 -22.15 27.34
CA SER A 520 6.20 -21.76 27.94
C SER A 520 6.22 -21.67 29.47
N GLY A 521 5.06 -21.54 30.13
CA GLY A 521 4.94 -21.47 31.59
C GLY A 521 5.10 -22.81 32.32
N ASN A 522 5.01 -23.92 31.59
CA ASN A 522 5.03 -25.28 32.16
C ASN A 522 6.41 -25.95 32.12
N LEU A 523 7.42 -25.27 31.56
CA LEU A 523 8.79 -25.73 31.53
C LEU A 523 9.64 -24.83 32.43
N ARG A 524 9.99 -25.32 33.62
CA ARG A 524 10.87 -24.61 34.55
C ARG A 524 12.30 -25.07 34.34
N ILE A 525 13.16 -24.16 33.91
CA ILE A 525 14.60 -24.43 33.74
C ILE A 525 15.34 -24.37 35.09
N PRO A 526 16.40 -25.18 35.29
CA PRO A 526 17.28 -25.10 36.46
C PRO A 526 17.78 -23.68 36.69
N HIS A 527 17.99 -23.34 37.96
CA HIS A 527 18.63 -22.08 38.31
C HIS A 527 20.06 -22.06 37.79
N TRP A 528 20.51 -20.90 37.33
CA TRP A 528 21.90 -20.69 36.96
C TRP A 528 22.80 -20.82 38.19
N GLY A 529 23.93 -21.52 38.08
CA GLY A 529 24.84 -21.89 39.18
C GLY A 529 25.62 -20.74 39.84
N GLY A 530 25.16 -19.49 39.71
CA GLY A 530 25.81 -18.30 40.27
C GLY A 530 26.98 -17.75 39.43
N VAL A 531 27.82 -16.91 40.05
CA VAL A 531 28.89 -16.14 39.37
C VAL A 531 29.98 -17.04 38.75
N TYR A 532 30.16 -18.25 39.25
CA TYR A 532 31.12 -19.24 38.74
C TYR A 532 30.49 -20.30 37.81
N GLY A 533 29.19 -20.20 37.50
CA GLY A 533 28.53 -21.15 36.60
C GLY A 533 29.07 -21.03 35.18
N CYS A 534 29.35 -22.17 34.53
CA CYS A 534 29.82 -22.27 33.16
C CYS A 534 28.67 -22.67 32.21
N LEU A 535 28.63 -22.14 30.97
CA LEU A 535 27.60 -22.52 29.99
C LEU A 535 27.64 -24.02 29.71
N LEU A 536 28.84 -24.59 29.57
CA LEU A 536 28.99 -26.00 29.19
C LEU A 536 28.55 -26.98 30.28
N GLU A 537 28.53 -26.54 31.55
CA GLU A 537 27.97 -27.31 32.66
C GLU A 537 26.44 -27.17 32.75
N TYR A 538 25.91 -26.02 32.31
CA TYR A 538 24.48 -25.73 32.37
C TYR A 538 23.69 -26.37 31.22
N LEU A 539 24.27 -26.45 30.01
CA LEU A 539 23.60 -26.96 28.82
C LEU A 539 23.10 -28.42 28.95
N PRO A 540 23.86 -29.38 29.52
CA PRO A 540 23.38 -30.74 29.76
C PRO A 540 22.15 -30.80 30.67
N LEU A 541 22.10 -29.98 31.73
CA LEU A 541 20.96 -29.93 32.65
C LEU A 541 19.66 -29.50 31.95
N ILE A 542 19.78 -28.64 30.94
CA ILE A 542 18.64 -28.20 30.13
C ILE A 542 18.19 -29.31 29.20
N GLN A 543 19.09 -30.10 28.63
CA GLN A 543 18.74 -31.21 27.75
C GLN A 543 18.01 -32.34 28.49
N GLU A 544 18.48 -32.70 29.69
CA GLU A 544 17.83 -33.72 30.53
C GLU A 544 16.35 -33.37 30.83
N LEU A 545 16.00 -32.08 30.93
CA LEU A 545 14.61 -31.66 31.09
C LEU A 545 13.73 -31.98 29.88
N PHE A 546 14.26 -31.89 28.65
CA PHE A 546 13.50 -32.21 27.44
C PHE A 546 13.23 -33.70 27.35
N GLU A 547 14.24 -34.52 27.65
CA GLU A 547 14.13 -35.98 27.68
C GLU A 547 13.14 -36.46 28.74
N ALA A 548 13.11 -35.83 29.92
CA ALA A 548 12.19 -36.20 31.01
C ALA A 548 10.71 -35.76 30.79
N LYS A 549 10.44 -34.71 30.01
CA LYS A 549 9.08 -34.21 29.73
C LYS A 549 8.44 -34.83 28.49
N TYR A 550 9.25 -35.32 27.55
CA TYR A 550 8.76 -35.96 26.31
C TYR A 550 7.94 -37.23 26.59
N ASP A 551 8.19 -37.89 27.72
CA ASP A 551 7.51 -39.12 28.13
C ASP A 551 6.13 -38.88 28.81
N ALA A 552 5.68 -37.62 28.95
CA ALA A 552 4.57 -37.30 29.88
C ALA A 552 3.30 -36.64 29.30
N GLU A 553 3.23 -36.18 28.04
CA GLU A 553 2.00 -35.52 27.54
C GLU A 553 1.73 -35.77 26.03
N ALA A 554 0.59 -36.27 25.52
CA ALA A 554 -0.61 -36.83 26.13
C ALA A 554 -1.61 -37.24 25.00
N PHE A 555 -1.49 -38.43 24.41
CA PHE A 555 -2.48 -39.02 23.47
C PHE A 555 -3.80 -39.40 24.20
N LEU A 556 -4.38 -38.48 24.98
CA LEU A 556 -5.48 -38.75 25.90
C LEU A 556 -6.85 -38.72 25.22
N LYS A 557 -6.94 -38.27 23.96
CA LYS A 557 -8.22 -38.20 23.24
C LYS A 557 -8.05 -38.40 21.75
N LEU A 558 -8.83 -39.32 21.17
CA LEU A 558 -8.89 -39.64 19.75
C LEU A 558 -10.36 -39.63 19.30
N SER A 559 -10.68 -39.07 18.13
CA SER A 559 -12.05 -39.05 17.58
C SER A 559 -12.06 -39.63 16.18
N LEU A 560 -12.94 -40.61 15.91
CA LEU A 560 -12.99 -41.35 14.66
C LEU A 560 -14.42 -41.42 14.12
N LEU A 561 -14.61 -41.30 12.81
CA LEU A 561 -15.91 -41.49 12.16
C LEU A 561 -16.08 -42.97 11.79
N PHE A 562 -17.13 -43.61 12.29
CA PHE A 562 -17.48 -44.99 11.99
C PHE A 562 -18.74 -45.08 11.14
N GLN A 563 -18.79 -46.10 10.28
CA GLN A 563 -19.98 -46.47 9.53
C GLN A 563 -20.29 -47.95 9.80
N VAL A 564 -21.44 -48.24 10.41
CA VAL A 564 -21.90 -49.61 10.68
C VAL A 564 -23.35 -49.73 10.19
N GLN A 565 -23.61 -50.71 9.32
CA GLN A 565 -24.94 -50.97 8.74
C GLN A 565 -25.63 -49.73 8.15
N GLY A 566 -24.85 -48.85 7.50
CA GLY A 566 -25.35 -47.62 6.87
C GLY A 566 -25.60 -46.44 7.83
N PHE A 567 -25.30 -46.59 9.11
CA PHE A 567 -25.39 -45.51 10.10
C PHE A 567 -23.99 -44.96 10.41
N PHE A 568 -23.82 -43.63 10.33
CA PHE A 568 -22.58 -42.96 10.67
C PHE A 568 -22.62 -42.37 12.10
N CYS A 569 -21.55 -42.55 12.87
CA CYS A 569 -21.38 -41.92 14.18
C CYS A 569 -19.91 -41.57 14.44
N ILE A 570 -19.68 -40.59 15.31
CA ILE A 570 -18.33 -40.25 15.77
C ILE A 570 -18.07 -41.01 17.06
N VAL A 571 -16.91 -41.67 17.15
CA VAL A 571 -16.43 -42.39 18.33
C VAL A 571 -15.31 -41.57 18.96
N HIS A 572 -15.52 -41.07 20.16
CA HIS A 572 -14.47 -40.44 20.97
C HIS A 572 -13.88 -41.49 21.91
N ILE A 573 -12.57 -41.69 21.81
CA ILE A 573 -11.78 -42.58 22.66
C ILE A 573 -10.99 -41.68 23.60
N GLU A 574 -11.24 -41.79 24.89
CA GLU A 574 -10.50 -41.05 25.91
C GLU A 574 -9.59 -42.01 26.68
N LEU A 575 -8.28 -41.77 26.61
CA LEU A 575 -7.31 -42.47 27.44
C LEU A 575 -7.10 -41.62 28.69
N ASN A 576 -7.28 -42.24 29.85
CA ASN A 576 -7.02 -41.55 31.10
C ASN A 576 -5.51 -41.47 31.37
N LYS A 577 -5.11 -40.68 32.37
CA LYS A 577 -3.70 -40.54 32.74
C LYS A 577 -3.07 -41.83 33.29
N ASN A 578 -3.90 -42.79 33.70
CA ASN A 578 -3.46 -44.08 34.24
C ASN A 578 -3.47 -45.18 33.17
N PHE A 579 -3.70 -44.86 31.89
CA PHE A 579 -3.63 -45.82 30.79
C PHE A 579 -2.19 -46.36 30.68
N PRO A 580 -1.98 -47.68 30.51
CA PRO A 580 -2.96 -48.73 30.20
C PRO A 580 -3.55 -49.45 31.42
N GLN A 581 -3.34 -49.02 32.66
CA GLN A 581 -3.89 -49.74 33.83
C GLN A 581 -5.41 -49.63 33.95
N GLU A 582 -5.98 -48.53 33.47
CA GLU A 582 -7.41 -48.34 33.34
C GLU A 582 -7.84 -48.41 31.87
N ALA A 583 -9.05 -48.92 31.65
CA ALA A 583 -9.60 -49.09 30.30
C ALA A 583 -9.89 -47.72 29.65
N PRO A 584 -9.75 -47.62 28.31
CA PRO A 584 -10.19 -46.45 27.56
C PRO A 584 -11.72 -46.27 27.65
N ALA A 585 -12.18 -45.02 27.65
CA ALA A 585 -13.60 -44.68 27.58
C ALA A 585 -14.01 -44.44 26.12
N PHE A 586 -15.16 -45.00 25.71
CA PHE A 586 -15.70 -44.86 24.35
C PHE A 586 -17.01 -44.08 24.39
N PHE A 587 -17.05 -42.89 23.79
CA PHE A 587 -18.28 -42.12 23.61
C PHE A 587 -18.73 -42.21 22.15
N LEU A 588 -19.97 -42.59 21.94
CA LEU A 588 -20.61 -42.59 20.63
C LEU A 588 -21.46 -41.33 20.49
N GLN A 589 -21.16 -40.53 19.47
CA GLN A 589 -21.87 -39.30 19.14
C GLN A 589 -22.62 -39.48 17.81
N SER A 590 -23.92 -39.19 17.82
CA SER A 590 -24.74 -39.17 16.61
C SER A 590 -24.45 -37.91 15.80
N ILE A 591 -24.41 -38.04 14.48
CA ILE A 591 -24.36 -36.89 13.56
C ILE A 591 -25.75 -36.50 13.04
N TYR A 592 -26.78 -37.24 13.44
CA TYR A 592 -28.15 -37.09 12.96
C TYR A 592 -29.11 -36.63 14.03
N HIS A 593 -28.84 -36.97 15.30
CA HIS A 593 -29.79 -36.77 16.37
C HIS A 593 -29.23 -35.84 17.43
N GLU A 594 -30.04 -34.90 17.90
CA GLU A 594 -29.73 -33.95 18.96
C GLU A 594 -30.65 -34.08 20.17
N LYS A 595 -30.09 -33.78 21.35
CA LYS A 595 -30.80 -33.68 22.63
C LYS A 595 -30.36 -32.40 23.30
N ASN A 596 -31.31 -31.51 23.59
CA ASN A 596 -31.05 -30.18 24.17
C ASN A 596 -30.07 -29.32 23.35
N ASN A 597 -30.25 -29.27 22.02
CA ASN A 597 -29.38 -28.53 21.07
C ASN A 597 -27.89 -28.93 21.12
N GLN A 598 -27.60 -30.18 21.51
CA GLN A 598 -26.27 -30.78 21.43
C GLN A 598 -26.40 -32.15 20.74
N PRO A 599 -25.36 -32.58 19.99
CA PRO A 599 -25.34 -33.92 19.41
C PRO A 599 -25.60 -34.97 20.47
N TYR A 600 -26.47 -35.94 20.17
CA TYR A 600 -26.77 -37.03 21.09
C TYR A 600 -25.51 -37.89 21.28
N GLU A 601 -25.01 -37.94 22.51
CA GLU A 601 -23.81 -38.69 22.90
C GLU A 601 -24.16 -39.73 23.97
N GLN A 602 -23.52 -40.91 23.89
CA GLN A 602 -23.67 -42.00 24.85
C GLN A 602 -22.30 -42.61 25.16
N LEU A 603 -22.00 -42.79 26.46
CA LEU A 603 -20.83 -43.55 26.91
C LEU A 603 -21.12 -45.05 26.80
N GLU A 604 -20.29 -45.77 26.08
CA GLU A 604 -20.37 -47.22 25.99
C GLU A 604 -19.56 -47.88 27.10
N THR A 605 -20.21 -48.82 27.80
CA THR A 605 -19.64 -49.53 28.94
C THR A 605 -19.56 -51.02 28.64
N GLY A 606 -18.66 -51.74 29.30
CA GLY A 606 -18.50 -53.18 29.09
C GLY A 606 -17.51 -53.59 28.00
N TYR A 607 -16.63 -52.68 27.57
CA TYR A 607 -15.48 -53.05 26.73
C TYR A 607 -14.61 -54.09 27.45
N PRO A 608 -14.40 -55.30 26.88
CA PRO A 608 -13.49 -56.27 27.48
C PRO A 608 -12.07 -55.70 27.38
N TYR A 609 -11.40 -55.56 28.52
CA TYR A 609 -10.10 -54.91 28.60
C TYR A 609 -9.10 -55.70 29.44
N SER A 610 -7.85 -55.75 28.97
CA SER A 610 -6.72 -56.20 29.77
C SER A 610 -5.55 -55.21 29.62
N PRO A 611 -4.95 -54.74 30.73
CA PRO A 611 -3.80 -53.83 30.69
C PRO A 611 -2.54 -54.49 30.09
N ARG A 612 -2.57 -55.81 29.84
CA ARG A 612 -1.45 -56.60 29.29
C ARG A 612 -1.51 -56.77 27.77
N TRP A 613 -2.55 -56.28 27.12
CA TRP A 613 -2.67 -56.39 25.67
C TRP A 613 -1.69 -55.47 24.95
N SER A 614 -1.26 -55.88 23.76
CA SER A 614 -0.55 -54.98 22.85
C SER A 614 -1.54 -53.95 22.27
N GLY A 615 -1.03 -52.83 21.76
CA GLY A 615 -1.86 -51.82 21.10
C GLY A 615 -2.70 -52.38 19.96
N ASP A 616 -2.15 -53.31 19.18
CA ASP A 616 -2.85 -53.97 18.08
C ASP A 616 -4.01 -54.85 18.57
N GLU A 617 -3.82 -55.61 19.66
CA GLU A 617 -4.88 -56.42 20.26
C GLU A 617 -5.96 -55.52 20.88
N MET A 618 -5.59 -54.42 21.55
CA MET A 618 -6.54 -53.44 22.06
C MET A 618 -7.40 -52.84 20.92
N ALA A 619 -6.78 -52.47 19.80
CA ALA A 619 -7.45 -51.90 18.64
C ALA A 619 -8.44 -52.90 17.99
N GLU A 620 -8.04 -54.15 17.81
CA GLU A 620 -8.88 -55.18 17.20
C GLU A 620 -10.09 -55.54 18.08
N ARG A 621 -9.89 -55.59 19.40
CA ARG A 621 -10.97 -55.78 20.37
C ARG A 621 -11.90 -54.58 20.43
N ALA A 622 -11.37 -53.36 20.37
CA ALA A 622 -12.17 -52.13 20.34
C ALA A 622 -13.01 -52.07 19.05
N ARG A 623 -12.44 -52.45 17.90
CA ARG A 623 -13.15 -52.56 16.63
C ARG A 623 -14.33 -53.53 16.72
N SER A 624 -14.11 -54.70 17.32
CA SER A 624 -15.15 -55.73 17.49
C SER A 624 -16.26 -55.23 18.42
N PHE A 625 -15.89 -54.68 19.58
CA PHE A 625 -16.81 -54.10 20.56
C PHE A 625 -17.68 -52.97 19.97
N LEU A 626 -17.06 -52.01 19.26
CA LEU A 626 -17.77 -50.89 18.64
C LEU A 626 -18.71 -51.34 17.51
N THR A 627 -18.32 -52.38 16.76
CA THR A 627 -19.17 -52.93 15.68
C THR A 627 -20.47 -53.53 16.25
N GLU A 628 -20.43 -54.07 17.47
CA GLU A 628 -21.61 -54.60 18.18
C GLU A 628 -22.42 -53.51 18.90
N ALA A 629 -21.74 -52.49 19.46
CA ALA A 629 -22.39 -51.42 20.23
C ALA A 629 -23.13 -50.39 19.36
N ILE A 630 -22.60 -50.05 18.18
CA ILE A 630 -23.13 -48.97 17.32
C ILE A 630 -24.59 -49.21 16.87
N PRO A 631 -25.02 -50.44 16.49
CA PRO A 631 -26.43 -50.71 16.20
C PRO A 631 -27.37 -50.42 17.39
N ALA A 632 -26.98 -50.76 18.62
CA ALA A 632 -27.77 -50.46 19.81
C ALA A 632 -27.81 -48.95 20.11
N PHE A 633 -26.68 -48.26 19.91
CA PHE A 633 -26.61 -46.81 20.01
C PHE A 633 -27.51 -46.10 18.98
N LYS A 634 -27.59 -46.60 17.75
CA LYS A 634 -28.52 -46.08 16.73
C LYS A 634 -29.96 -46.10 17.22
N GLU A 635 -30.44 -47.24 17.71
CA GLU A 635 -31.80 -47.36 18.25
C GLU A 635 -32.03 -46.45 19.46
N SER A 636 -31.04 -46.36 20.36
CA SER A 636 -31.06 -45.43 21.49
C SER A 636 -31.18 -43.97 21.04
N SER A 637 -30.46 -43.58 19.98
CA SER A 637 -30.51 -42.22 19.43
C SER A 637 -31.84 -41.89 18.75
N LEU A 638 -32.48 -42.87 18.09
CA LEU A 638 -33.81 -42.71 17.49
C LEU A 638 -34.93 -42.56 18.53
N HIS A 639 -34.77 -43.20 19.70
CA HIS A 639 -35.77 -43.15 20.76
C HIS A 639 -35.62 -41.96 21.72
N ASN A 640 -34.39 -41.52 21.98
CA ASN A 640 -34.09 -40.56 23.05
C ASN A 640 -33.69 -39.15 22.57
N ALA A 641 -33.57 -38.96 21.26
CA ALA A 641 -33.16 -37.70 20.65
C ALA A 641 -34.02 -37.36 19.42
N LYS A 642 -33.97 -36.09 19.01
CA LYS A 642 -34.68 -35.59 17.82
C LYS A 642 -33.72 -35.59 16.64
N PHE A 643 -34.22 -35.91 15.45
CA PHE A 643 -33.46 -35.70 14.22
C PHE A 643 -33.22 -34.20 13.98
#